data_AF-A0A255T4L9-F1
#
_entry.id   AF-A0A255T4L9-F1
#
_cell.length_a   1.000
_cell.length_b   1.000
_cell.length_c   1.000
_cell.angle_alpha   90.00
_cell.angle_beta   90.00
_cell.angle_gamma   90.00
#
_symmetry.space_group_name_H-M   'P 1'
#
loop_
_entity.id
_entity.type
_entity.pdbx_description
1 polymer ?
#
loop_
_entity_poly.entity_id
_entity_poly.type
_entity_poly.pdbx_seq_one_letter_code
_entity_poly.pdbx_strand_id
1 'polypeptide(L)'
;MNKKILSLILMCTMGIASISAQELVIKKKDGSAQTVGGKLYFKQKGDADKWSATTDANGEYSSDNDISNIKSASILDGIDLELVKYQSPSYIDYYISAGSSWSDRAKWNLANIHDPSVMLAEDGYYYMYCTDAGYGNPHHEDVQGNKHGHFQCRRSKDLVNWEYMGATMYGLPSWVQPKLNEIRKAMGLKNSTANFSDDLQFGYWAPCARKVKDGLYRMYYCITCPGYIDPTKTSWGERAFIGVMETTDPSDLSKWEDKGYVITNYSDRDLSKIYVSPTAWESCYYKYNAIDPSYIITPEGEHWLIYGSWHSGFAAVEINPETGKTKAEQGNPWGPENEAAYGKRVYTRKMSSRWQGSEAPEVIYHDGYYYLFMAYDGLDIPYNTRVVRSENIDGPYKSMNGVDVTNKGGDALPIVTHPYQLGGNHSWVGISHCAVFEDGNGNWYYASQQRFPADYNGNAYSNAVMLGGVRAIRWTDTGWPIVMPERYGAVPQAPITEEELIGKWEHISIQYKYGVAQNSVSMTLGADHKVLDGWNKGYAWSFDPVENVLTINNTKLYLAREVDWEATPRKTTIVYAGYGKYNTTSNQRTYWGKWVGPLDEDEADEDEEENNVQIVGAQDFSSGFWSAFSDSYTIPAGNELKLKFVNHSSKGNNWNNWVIALTNDVERQGTGYLEYFVLRADNYAWWPTGNTMANPDAGFSLTSNYNWETFMNDMDGATVELTVSRKGSTISVDAVTTTTANNVYTESFSMPNCGDGTQPVRAFLVCDGSWFEIDNSALSIAPAN
;
A
#
# COMPACT_ATOMS: atom_id res chain seq x y z
N MET A 1 -25.55 5.01 26.36
CA MET A 1 -24.18 5.48 26.08
C MET A 1 -23.50 4.54 25.09
N ASN A 2 -23.25 5.00 23.87
CA ASN A 2 -22.65 4.23 22.78
C ASN A 2 -21.21 3.76 23.14
N LYS A 3 -20.79 2.55 22.75
CA LYS A 3 -19.42 2.02 22.99
C LYS A 3 -18.33 3.00 22.54
N LYS A 4 -18.56 3.72 21.45
CA LYS A 4 -17.65 4.75 20.91
C LYS A 4 -17.51 5.98 21.83
N ILE A 5 -18.58 6.39 22.51
CA ILE A 5 -18.56 7.49 23.47
C ILE A 5 -17.75 7.08 24.71
N LEU A 6 -17.92 5.84 25.16
CA LEU A 6 -17.12 5.29 26.25
C LEU A 6 -15.63 5.27 25.87
N SER A 7 -15.28 4.84 24.65
CA SER A 7 -13.89 4.84 24.15
C SER A 7 -13.29 6.24 24.05
N LEU A 8 -14.05 7.24 23.58
CA LEU A 8 -13.58 8.63 23.49
C LEU A 8 -13.36 9.23 24.89
N ILE A 9 -14.27 9.00 25.82
CA ILE A 9 -14.12 9.41 27.23
C ILE A 9 -12.92 8.67 27.86
N LEU A 10 -12.74 7.37 27.59
CA LEU A 10 -11.63 6.60 28.11
C LEU A 10 -10.28 7.12 27.61
N MET A 11 -10.16 7.43 26.31
CA MET A 11 -8.99 8.09 25.71
C MET A 11 -8.67 9.41 26.41
N CYS A 12 -9.69 10.26 26.61
CA CYS A 12 -9.50 11.53 27.30
C CYS A 12 -9.13 11.38 28.78
N THR A 13 -9.58 10.31 29.47
CA THR A 13 -9.26 10.09 30.89
C THR A 13 -7.91 9.43 31.14
N MET A 14 -7.36 8.67 30.17
CA MET A 14 -6.05 8.03 30.31
C MET A 14 -4.87 8.99 30.00
N GLY A 15 -5.12 10.14 29.38
CA GLY A 15 -4.10 11.14 29.03
C GLY A 15 -3.90 12.30 30.02
N ILE A 16 -4.62 12.35 31.15
CA ILE A 16 -4.54 13.49 32.08
C ILE A 16 -3.46 13.27 33.13
N ALA A 17 -2.21 13.23 32.68
CA ALA A 17 -1.05 13.55 33.49
C ALA A 17 -0.21 14.55 32.68
N SER A 18 -0.61 15.83 32.75
CA SER A 18 0.18 17.02 32.43
C SER A 18 1.11 16.97 31.21
N ILE A 19 0.69 17.57 30.09
CA ILE A 19 1.41 18.61 29.31
C ILE A 19 0.33 19.30 28.43
N SER A 20 0.41 20.62 28.31
CA SER A 20 -0.49 21.46 27.52
C SER A 20 -0.23 21.32 26.02
N ALA A 21 -1.31 21.31 25.23
CA ALA A 21 -1.40 21.18 23.78
C ALA A 21 -1.42 19.72 23.27
N GLN A 22 -2.61 19.11 23.28
CA GLN A 22 -2.94 18.00 22.39
C GLN A 22 -4.20 18.42 21.64
N GLU A 23 -4.11 18.46 20.32
CA GLU A 23 -5.26 18.73 19.45
C GLU A 23 -5.97 17.43 19.09
N LEU A 24 -7.27 17.36 19.39
CA LEU A 24 -8.14 16.25 19.02
C LEU A 24 -8.77 16.53 17.66
N VAL A 25 -8.42 15.76 16.64
CA VAL A 25 -9.10 15.78 15.34
C VAL A 25 -10.31 14.86 15.43
N ILE A 26 -11.49 15.38 15.09
CA ILE A 26 -12.74 14.64 15.06
C ILE A 26 -13.27 14.64 13.62
N LYS A 27 -13.31 13.47 12.98
CA LYS A 27 -13.97 13.28 11.69
C LYS A 27 -15.41 12.84 11.88
N LYS A 28 -16.35 13.47 11.18
CA LYS A 28 -17.79 13.15 11.20
C LYS A 28 -18.16 12.20 10.06
N LYS A 29 -19.32 11.57 10.16
CA LYS A 29 -19.88 10.63 9.17
C LYS A 29 -20.21 11.28 7.84
N ASP A 30 -20.47 12.59 7.84
CA ASP A 30 -20.73 13.39 6.63
C ASP A 30 -19.45 13.83 5.91
N GLY A 31 -18.26 13.38 6.38
CA GLY A 31 -16.97 13.71 5.81
C GLY A 31 -16.34 14.98 6.37
N SER A 32 -17.07 15.82 7.12
CA SER A 32 -16.48 17.01 7.73
C SER A 32 -15.56 16.63 8.91
N ALA A 33 -14.50 17.41 9.15
CA ALA A 33 -13.72 17.28 10.38
C ALA A 33 -13.58 18.60 11.12
N GLN A 34 -13.25 18.48 12.41
CA GLN A 34 -12.98 19.60 13.31
C GLN A 34 -11.77 19.26 14.18
N THR A 35 -10.92 20.25 14.43
CA THR A 35 -9.81 20.14 15.38
C THR A 35 -10.19 20.86 16.67
N VAL A 36 -10.00 20.21 17.81
CA VAL A 36 -10.35 20.73 19.13
C VAL A 36 -9.11 20.73 20.02
N GLY A 37 -8.56 21.91 20.28
CA GLY A 37 -7.42 22.11 21.18
C GLY A 37 -7.85 22.56 22.58
N GLY A 38 -7.16 22.09 23.62
CA GLY A 38 -7.36 22.52 25.01
C GLY A 38 -8.17 21.56 25.88
N LYS A 39 -8.72 22.06 27.01
CA LYS A 39 -9.56 21.24 27.90
C LYS A 39 -10.91 20.95 27.24
N LEU A 40 -11.16 19.69 26.93
CA LEU A 40 -12.43 19.23 26.36
C LEU A 40 -13.50 19.01 27.44
N TYR A 41 -14.70 19.48 27.13
CA TYR A 41 -15.92 19.28 27.91
C TYR A 41 -16.98 18.61 27.05
N PHE A 42 -17.70 17.64 27.62
CA PHE A 42 -18.78 16.93 26.96
C PHE A 42 -20.13 17.39 27.51
N LYS A 43 -20.99 17.90 26.63
CA LYS A 43 -22.28 18.51 26.99
C LYS A 43 -23.42 17.66 26.46
N GLN A 44 -24.28 17.21 27.36
CA GLN A 44 -25.41 16.35 27.03
C GLN A 44 -26.63 17.17 26.63
N LYS A 45 -27.36 16.74 25.59
CA LYS A 45 -28.60 17.39 25.14
C LYS A 45 -29.83 16.92 25.90
N GLY A 46 -29.85 17.01 27.23
CA GLY A 46 -31.03 16.67 28.06
C GLY A 46 -31.49 15.19 28.04
N ASP A 47 -31.33 14.47 26.93
CA ASP A 47 -31.55 13.03 26.76
C ASP A 47 -30.24 12.24 27.02
N ALA A 48 -30.38 10.94 27.31
CA ALA A 48 -29.25 10.11 27.75
C ALA A 48 -28.17 9.87 26.66
N ASP A 49 -28.49 10.06 25.38
CA ASP A 49 -27.69 9.53 24.26
C ASP A 49 -27.21 10.57 23.23
N LYS A 50 -27.45 11.88 23.43
CA LYS A 50 -26.87 12.95 22.60
C LYS A 50 -25.90 13.83 23.36
N TRP A 51 -24.72 14.00 22.79
CA TRP A 51 -23.60 14.69 23.41
C TRP A 51 -22.90 15.58 22.38
N SER A 52 -22.29 16.67 22.82
CA SER A 52 -21.41 17.50 21.99
C SER A 52 -20.08 17.76 22.70
N ALA A 53 -19.00 17.91 21.93
CA ALA A 53 -17.68 18.29 22.43
C ALA A 53 -17.52 19.83 22.36
N THR A 54 -16.98 20.45 23.41
CA THR A 54 -16.70 21.90 23.46
C THR A 54 -15.47 22.20 24.31
N THR A 55 -14.82 23.33 24.06
CA THR A 55 -13.74 23.87 24.92
C THR A 55 -14.26 24.82 25.98
N ASP A 56 -15.55 25.20 25.90
CA ASP A 56 -16.19 26.03 26.91
C ASP A 56 -16.72 25.18 28.07
N ALA A 57 -16.08 25.33 29.24
CA ALA A 57 -16.50 24.71 30.49
C ALA A 57 -17.96 24.97 30.84
N ASN A 58 -18.51 26.11 30.40
CA ASN A 58 -19.87 26.55 30.69
C ASN A 58 -20.81 26.42 29.48
N GLY A 59 -20.32 25.91 28.34
CA GLY A 59 -21.11 25.78 27.12
C GLY A 59 -22.29 24.82 27.28
N GLU A 60 -23.31 25.01 26.45
CA GLU A 60 -24.42 24.06 26.28
C GLU A 60 -24.15 23.09 25.13
N TYR A 61 -25.03 22.10 24.96
CA TYR A 61 -24.98 21.23 23.79
C TYR A 61 -25.11 22.04 22.50
N SER A 62 -24.26 21.75 21.50
CA SER A 62 -24.36 22.29 20.15
C SER A 62 -24.54 21.15 19.13
N SER A 63 -25.52 21.30 18.24
CA SER A 63 -25.70 20.38 17.10
C SER A 63 -24.50 20.36 16.17
N ASP A 64 -23.78 21.49 16.08
CA ASP A 64 -22.62 21.64 15.21
C ASP A 64 -21.44 20.79 15.70
N ASN A 65 -21.42 20.47 17.00
CA ASN A 65 -20.38 19.67 17.63
C ASN A 65 -20.91 18.33 18.16
N ASP A 66 -22.04 17.84 17.62
CA ASP A 66 -22.67 16.59 18.06
C ASP A 66 -21.76 15.40 17.77
N ILE A 67 -21.34 14.71 18.84
CA ILE A 67 -20.38 13.61 18.78
C ILE A 67 -21.03 12.27 18.41
N SER A 68 -22.37 12.19 18.34
CA SER A 68 -23.06 11.00 17.82
C SER A 68 -22.81 10.76 16.33
N ASN A 69 -22.32 11.80 15.63
CA ASN A 69 -21.97 11.77 14.21
C ASN A 69 -20.49 11.47 13.96
N ILE A 70 -19.67 11.09 14.96
CA ILE A 70 -18.24 10.83 14.77
C ILE A 70 -17.98 9.53 13.98
N LYS A 71 -17.14 9.63 12.95
CA LYS A 71 -16.51 8.52 12.22
C LYS A 71 -15.24 8.06 12.94
N SER A 72 -14.32 8.97 13.24
CA SER A 72 -13.06 8.69 13.97
C SER A 72 -12.61 9.91 14.79
N ALA A 73 -11.76 9.68 15.79
CA ALA A 73 -11.09 10.74 16.54
C ALA A 73 -9.63 10.35 16.79
N SER A 74 -8.69 11.29 16.64
CA SER A 74 -7.24 11.06 16.77
C SER A 74 -6.55 12.24 17.45
N ILE A 75 -5.47 11.97 18.18
CA ILE A 75 -4.60 12.99 18.80
C ILE A 75 -3.44 13.23 17.83
N LEU A 76 -3.15 14.49 17.49
CA LEU A 76 -2.10 14.85 16.53
C LEU A 76 -0.67 14.52 17.02
N ASP A 77 -0.39 14.63 18.33
CA ASP A 77 0.96 14.45 18.90
C ASP A 77 1.16 13.12 19.67
N GLY A 78 0.22 12.18 19.56
CA GLY A 78 0.33 10.88 20.23
C GLY A 78 1.09 9.88 19.38
N ILE A 79 2.09 9.19 19.95
CA ILE A 79 2.66 7.99 19.33
C ILE A 79 1.52 7.00 19.03
N ASP A 80 1.28 6.72 17.75
CA ASP A 80 0.33 5.69 17.34
C ASP A 80 0.92 4.31 17.65
N LEU A 81 0.47 3.72 18.77
CA LEU A 81 0.95 2.42 19.23
C LEU A 81 0.59 1.28 18.27
N GLU A 82 -0.42 1.42 17.41
CA GLU A 82 -0.73 0.42 16.39
C GLU A 82 0.30 0.48 15.27
N LEU A 83 0.68 1.69 14.82
CA LEU A 83 1.73 1.88 13.83
C LEU A 83 3.10 1.40 14.34
N VAL A 84 3.44 1.65 15.61
CA VAL A 84 4.69 1.16 16.22
C VAL A 84 4.75 -0.37 16.31
N LYS A 85 3.61 -1.03 16.53
CA LYS A 85 3.52 -2.50 16.62
C LYS A 85 3.34 -3.17 15.26
N TYR A 86 3.00 -2.39 14.23
CA TYR A 86 2.72 -2.91 12.90
C TYR A 86 3.95 -3.59 12.32
N GLN A 87 3.73 -4.73 11.67
CA GLN A 87 4.78 -5.46 10.95
C GLN A 87 4.39 -5.53 9.48
N SER A 88 5.29 -5.08 8.63
CA SER A 88 5.10 -5.16 7.18
C SER A 88 5.00 -6.62 6.72
N PRO A 89 4.17 -6.94 5.71
CA PRO A 89 4.03 -8.30 5.22
C PRO A 89 5.36 -8.82 4.66
N SER A 90 5.70 -10.07 4.95
CA SER A 90 7.01 -10.67 4.59
C SER A 90 6.95 -11.69 3.44
N TYR A 91 5.76 -12.00 2.91
CA TYR A 91 5.62 -12.96 1.82
C TYR A 91 6.27 -12.44 0.52
N ILE A 92 6.93 -13.32 -0.23
CA ILE A 92 7.68 -12.93 -1.42
C ILE A 92 6.75 -12.62 -2.61
N ASP A 93 7.18 -11.70 -3.47
CA ASP A 93 6.42 -11.34 -4.68
C ASP A 93 6.64 -12.34 -5.81
N TYR A 94 7.90 -12.74 -6.05
CA TYR A 94 8.25 -13.71 -7.07
C TYR A 94 8.10 -15.14 -6.54
N TYR A 95 6.84 -15.59 -6.41
CA TYR A 95 6.46 -16.83 -5.74
C TYR A 95 6.99 -18.13 -6.38
N ILE A 96 7.56 -18.09 -7.59
CA ILE A 96 8.17 -19.27 -8.21
C ILE A 96 9.23 -19.90 -7.30
N SER A 97 10.05 -19.09 -6.62
CA SER A 97 11.12 -19.60 -5.75
C SER A 97 10.60 -20.18 -4.44
N ALA A 98 9.37 -19.87 -4.02
CA ALA A 98 8.74 -20.42 -2.81
C ALA A 98 7.83 -21.63 -3.07
N GLY A 99 7.66 -22.03 -4.34
CA GLY A 99 6.83 -23.15 -4.76
C GLY A 99 5.54 -22.70 -5.44
N SER A 100 5.45 -22.91 -6.76
CA SER A 100 4.25 -22.67 -7.58
C SER A 100 3.44 -23.93 -7.88
N SER A 101 3.82 -25.07 -7.28
CA SER A 101 3.18 -26.37 -7.52
C SER A 101 1.80 -26.46 -6.87
N TRP A 102 0.96 -27.38 -7.35
CA TRP A 102 -0.32 -27.66 -6.72
C TRP A 102 -0.19 -28.09 -5.25
N SER A 103 0.89 -28.82 -4.91
CA SER A 103 1.16 -29.22 -3.52
C SER A 103 1.45 -28.05 -2.58
N ASP A 104 1.86 -26.89 -3.11
CA ASP A 104 2.15 -25.69 -2.32
C ASP A 104 0.95 -24.74 -2.17
N ARG A 105 -0.23 -25.10 -2.69
CA ARG A 105 -1.38 -24.17 -2.78
C ARG A 105 -1.82 -23.54 -1.47
N ALA A 106 -1.62 -24.21 -0.33
CA ALA A 106 -1.89 -23.65 0.99
C ALA A 106 -1.04 -22.40 1.32
N LYS A 107 0.08 -22.20 0.63
CA LYS A 107 1.00 -21.06 0.76
C LYS A 107 0.78 -19.98 -0.30
N TRP A 108 -0.12 -20.19 -1.26
CA TRP A 108 -0.21 -19.33 -2.42
C TRP A 108 -0.55 -17.89 -2.05
N ASN A 109 -1.32 -17.63 -0.99
CA ASN A 109 -1.76 -16.28 -0.67
C ASN A 109 -2.32 -15.60 -1.95
N LEU A 110 -1.66 -14.58 -2.49
CA LEU A 110 -2.00 -13.88 -3.73
C LEU A 110 -1.26 -14.39 -5.00
N ALA A 111 -0.57 -15.52 -4.96
CA ALA A 111 0.01 -16.16 -6.14
C ALA A 111 -1.08 -16.75 -7.05
N ASN A 112 -0.83 -16.76 -8.37
CA ASN A 112 -1.74 -17.30 -9.40
C ASN A 112 -3.13 -16.65 -9.33
N ILE A 113 -3.17 -15.33 -9.37
CA ILE A 113 -4.41 -14.54 -9.44
C ILE A 113 -4.57 -14.00 -10.85
N HIS A 114 -5.67 -14.36 -11.49
CA HIS A 114 -6.11 -13.82 -12.78
C HIS A 114 -7.59 -13.44 -12.65
N ASP A 115 -7.94 -12.23 -13.06
CA ASP A 115 -9.32 -11.70 -13.05
C ASP A 115 -10.05 -11.88 -11.70
N PRO A 116 -9.54 -11.29 -10.60
CA PRO A 116 -10.14 -11.45 -9.29
C PRO A 116 -11.50 -10.74 -9.21
N SER A 117 -12.49 -11.39 -8.61
CA SER A 117 -13.68 -10.77 -8.03
C SER A 117 -13.65 -10.91 -6.52
N VAL A 118 -13.87 -9.81 -5.79
CA VAL A 118 -13.86 -9.81 -4.32
C VAL A 118 -15.21 -9.36 -3.76
N MET A 119 -15.69 -10.03 -2.71
CA MET A 119 -16.87 -9.61 -1.95
C MET A 119 -16.65 -9.80 -0.44
N LEU A 120 -17.18 -8.88 0.37
CA LEU A 120 -17.25 -9.05 1.84
C LEU A 120 -18.53 -9.82 2.19
N ALA A 121 -18.37 -10.94 2.91
CA ALA A 121 -19.47 -11.77 3.37
C ALA A 121 -19.88 -11.45 4.82
N GLU A 122 -21.04 -11.95 5.24
CA GLU A 122 -21.59 -11.70 6.58
C GLU A 122 -20.79 -12.34 7.72
N ASP A 123 -19.96 -13.35 7.41
CA ASP A 123 -19.04 -13.99 8.35
C ASP A 123 -17.79 -13.12 8.66
N GLY A 124 -17.68 -11.95 8.02
CA GLY A 124 -16.59 -11.01 8.20
C GLY A 124 -15.34 -11.35 7.37
N TYR A 125 -15.43 -12.30 6.43
CA TYR A 125 -14.36 -12.58 5.47
C TYR A 125 -14.63 -11.92 4.12
N TYR A 126 -13.56 -11.42 3.51
CA TYR A 126 -13.51 -11.16 2.09
C TYR A 126 -13.26 -12.47 1.36
N TYR A 127 -14.04 -12.75 0.32
CA TYR A 127 -13.87 -13.89 -0.57
C TYR A 127 -13.44 -13.40 -1.95
N MET A 128 -12.41 -14.04 -2.51
CA MET A 128 -11.87 -13.75 -3.84
C MET A 128 -12.04 -14.98 -4.74
N TYR A 129 -12.62 -14.77 -5.93
CA TYR A 129 -12.80 -15.80 -6.95
C TYR A 129 -12.09 -15.38 -8.24
N CYS A 130 -11.43 -16.32 -8.91
CA CYS A 130 -10.54 -16.01 -10.04
C CYS A 130 -10.83 -16.90 -11.25
N THR A 131 -10.36 -16.41 -12.41
CA THR A 131 -10.14 -17.24 -13.61
C THR A 131 -9.25 -18.44 -13.29
N ASP A 132 -9.52 -19.56 -13.96
CA ASP A 132 -8.66 -20.75 -13.94
C ASP A 132 -7.37 -20.51 -14.74
N ALA A 133 -6.42 -19.82 -14.12
CA ALA A 133 -5.11 -19.54 -14.69
C ALA A 133 -4.04 -19.54 -13.59
N GLY A 134 -2.85 -20.04 -13.92
CA GLY A 134 -1.69 -19.96 -13.04
C GLY A 134 -0.39 -20.18 -13.81
N TYR A 135 0.74 -19.80 -13.23
CA TYR A 135 2.04 -20.07 -13.83
C TYR A 135 2.27 -21.60 -13.89
N GLY A 136 2.22 -22.17 -15.10
CA GLY A 136 2.25 -23.61 -15.32
C GLY A 136 0.92 -24.34 -15.10
N ASN A 137 -0.18 -23.60 -14.92
CA ASN A 137 -1.53 -24.12 -14.63
C ASN A 137 -1.56 -25.24 -13.59
N PRO A 138 -0.98 -25.03 -12.39
CA PRO A 138 -0.93 -26.06 -11.35
C PRO A 138 -2.32 -26.48 -10.89
N HIS A 139 -3.34 -25.64 -11.09
CA HIS A 139 -4.71 -25.97 -10.75
C HIS A 139 -5.23 -27.19 -11.49
N HIS A 140 -4.72 -27.52 -12.69
CA HIS A 140 -5.08 -28.72 -13.49
C HIS A 140 -4.94 -30.06 -12.74
N GLU A 141 -4.20 -30.10 -11.63
CA GLU A 141 -4.04 -31.29 -10.79
C GLU A 141 -5.16 -31.45 -9.73
N ASP A 142 -6.13 -30.53 -9.65
CA ASP A 142 -7.27 -30.67 -8.76
C ASP A 142 -8.19 -31.83 -9.17
N VAL A 143 -8.56 -32.68 -8.20
CA VAL A 143 -9.41 -33.86 -8.41
C VAL A 143 -10.44 -33.96 -7.30
N GLN A 144 -11.70 -33.64 -7.61
CA GLN A 144 -12.83 -33.93 -6.72
C GLN A 144 -13.82 -34.88 -7.41
N GLY A 145 -13.95 -36.11 -6.88
CA GLY A 145 -14.93 -37.08 -7.40
C GLY A 145 -14.75 -37.46 -8.88
N ASN A 146 -13.52 -37.48 -9.39
CA ASN A 146 -13.15 -37.65 -10.80
C ASN A 146 -13.50 -36.47 -11.74
N LYS A 147 -13.71 -35.26 -11.21
CA LYS A 147 -13.90 -34.02 -11.98
C LYS A 147 -12.92 -32.95 -11.56
N HIS A 148 -12.64 -32.03 -12.48
CA HIS A 148 -11.81 -30.87 -12.23
C HIS A 148 -12.56 -29.76 -11.49
N GLY A 149 -11.85 -28.99 -10.66
CA GLY A 149 -12.40 -27.84 -9.94
C GLY A 149 -12.12 -26.52 -10.67
N HIS A 150 -13.14 -25.66 -10.81
CA HIS A 150 -13.11 -24.37 -11.47
C HIS A 150 -13.50 -23.20 -10.56
N PHE A 151 -13.11 -21.99 -10.96
CA PHE A 151 -13.33 -20.72 -10.25
C PHE A 151 -12.75 -20.74 -8.84
N GLN A 152 -11.42 -20.67 -8.80
CA GLN A 152 -10.59 -20.81 -7.60
C GLN A 152 -10.90 -19.74 -6.55
N CYS A 153 -11.12 -20.17 -5.31
CA CYS A 153 -11.53 -19.35 -4.18
C CYS A 153 -10.40 -19.15 -3.16
N ARG A 154 -10.31 -17.93 -2.63
CA ARG A 154 -9.51 -17.56 -1.46
C ARG A 154 -10.35 -16.72 -0.50
N ARG A 155 -9.95 -16.64 0.76
CA ARG A 155 -10.55 -15.70 1.72
C ARG A 155 -9.55 -14.98 2.60
N SER A 156 -9.92 -13.82 3.12
CA SER A 156 -9.09 -13.01 4.03
C SER A 156 -9.95 -12.20 5.01
N LYS A 157 -9.41 -11.88 6.18
CA LYS A 157 -10.03 -10.90 7.11
C LYS A 157 -9.44 -9.50 6.99
N ASP A 158 -8.21 -9.40 6.50
CA ASP A 158 -7.39 -8.19 6.54
C ASP A 158 -6.98 -7.69 5.15
N LEU A 159 -7.38 -8.39 4.08
CA LEU A 159 -7.02 -8.14 2.68
C LEU A 159 -5.53 -8.34 2.35
N VAL A 160 -4.73 -8.78 3.32
CA VAL A 160 -3.28 -8.96 3.20
C VAL A 160 -2.91 -10.45 3.20
N ASN A 161 -3.50 -11.20 4.12
CA ASN A 161 -3.28 -12.63 4.32
C ASN A 161 -4.47 -13.40 3.76
N TRP A 162 -4.25 -14.11 2.66
CA TRP A 162 -5.28 -14.90 1.98
C TRP A 162 -5.06 -16.40 2.17
N GLU A 163 -6.11 -17.08 2.61
CA GLU A 163 -6.21 -18.53 2.69
C GLU A 163 -6.79 -19.06 1.38
N TYR A 164 -6.09 -19.99 0.72
CA TYR A 164 -6.63 -20.69 -0.44
C TYR A 164 -7.61 -21.78 -0.01
N MET A 165 -8.83 -21.74 -0.56
CA MET A 165 -9.95 -22.58 -0.14
C MET A 165 -10.21 -23.76 -1.09
N GLY A 166 -9.96 -23.59 -2.39
CA GLY A 166 -10.28 -24.58 -3.43
C GLY A 166 -11.20 -24.01 -4.51
N ALA A 167 -11.82 -24.89 -5.30
CA ALA A 167 -12.73 -24.52 -6.39
C ALA A 167 -14.20 -24.48 -5.98
N THR A 168 -15.03 -23.75 -6.74
CA THR A 168 -16.48 -23.61 -6.47
C THR A 168 -17.37 -24.35 -7.46
N MET A 169 -16.82 -24.82 -8.59
CA MET A 169 -17.55 -25.58 -9.59
C MET A 169 -16.78 -26.85 -9.95
N TYR A 170 -17.48 -27.99 -10.10
CA TYR A 170 -16.85 -29.27 -10.40
C TYR A 170 -17.34 -29.83 -11.74
N GLY A 171 -16.52 -29.58 -12.76
CA GLY A 171 -16.76 -29.86 -14.17
C GLY A 171 -17.85 -29.03 -14.84
N LEU A 172 -18.03 -29.30 -16.14
CA LEU A 172 -18.90 -28.50 -17.01
C LEU A 172 -20.38 -28.57 -16.58
N PRO A 173 -21.08 -27.43 -16.44
CA PRO A 173 -22.52 -27.41 -16.16
C PRO A 173 -23.34 -28.13 -17.23
N SER A 174 -24.30 -28.94 -16.78
CA SER A 174 -25.07 -29.84 -17.65
C SER A 174 -25.92 -29.13 -18.72
N TRP A 175 -26.20 -27.83 -18.54
CA TRP A 175 -26.98 -27.03 -19.48
C TRP A 175 -26.17 -26.52 -20.67
N VAL A 176 -24.83 -26.49 -20.60
CA VAL A 176 -23.95 -25.90 -21.63
C VAL A 176 -24.12 -26.63 -22.97
N GLN A 177 -24.03 -27.97 -22.97
CA GLN A 177 -24.15 -28.76 -24.19
C GLN A 177 -25.53 -28.63 -24.84
N PRO A 178 -26.66 -28.81 -24.13
CA PRO A 178 -27.99 -28.58 -24.69
C PRO A 178 -28.17 -27.17 -25.25
N LYS A 179 -27.76 -26.13 -24.51
CA LYS A 179 -27.94 -24.74 -24.94
C LYS A 179 -27.11 -24.41 -26.17
N LEU A 180 -25.86 -24.88 -26.25
CA LEU A 180 -25.03 -24.71 -27.44
C LEU A 180 -25.66 -25.37 -28.67
N ASN A 181 -26.14 -26.60 -28.53
CA ASN A 181 -26.76 -27.34 -29.63
C ASN A 181 -28.11 -26.77 -30.06
N GLU A 182 -28.89 -26.22 -29.12
CA GLU A 182 -30.13 -25.48 -29.41
C GLU A 182 -29.84 -24.29 -30.33
N ILE A 183 -28.86 -23.46 -29.97
CA ILE A 183 -28.44 -22.30 -30.75
C ILE A 183 -27.90 -22.73 -32.12
N ARG A 184 -27.02 -23.74 -32.16
CA ARG A 184 -26.46 -24.26 -33.41
C ARG A 184 -27.54 -24.78 -34.36
N LYS A 185 -28.53 -25.52 -33.83
CA LYS A 185 -29.68 -26.00 -34.62
C LYS A 185 -30.49 -24.83 -35.18
N ALA A 186 -30.75 -23.79 -34.39
CA ALA A 186 -31.44 -22.60 -34.84
C ALA A 186 -30.66 -21.81 -35.91
N MET A 187 -29.32 -21.92 -35.93
CA MET A 187 -28.45 -21.41 -37.01
C MET A 187 -28.40 -22.35 -38.24
N GLY A 188 -29.06 -23.51 -38.23
CA GLY A 188 -28.99 -24.51 -39.30
C GLY A 188 -27.71 -25.37 -39.29
N LEU A 189 -26.99 -25.40 -38.18
CA LEU A 189 -25.76 -26.16 -38.00
C LEU A 189 -26.01 -27.51 -37.30
N LYS A 190 -25.08 -28.46 -37.48
CA LYS A 190 -25.05 -29.70 -36.70
C LYS A 190 -24.64 -29.41 -35.26
N ASN A 191 -24.96 -30.34 -34.35
CA ASN A 191 -24.47 -30.31 -32.97
C ASN A 191 -22.94 -30.15 -32.91
N SER A 192 -22.46 -29.51 -31.84
CA SER A 192 -21.03 -29.35 -31.57
C SER A 192 -20.35 -30.71 -31.40
N THR A 193 -19.12 -30.81 -31.89
CA THR A 193 -18.27 -32.00 -31.78
C THR A 193 -17.28 -31.91 -30.60
N ALA A 194 -17.39 -30.86 -29.76
CA ALA A 194 -16.58 -30.74 -28.54
C ALA A 194 -16.80 -31.94 -27.61
N ASN A 195 -15.75 -32.33 -26.87
CA ASN A 195 -15.81 -33.48 -25.97
C ASN A 195 -16.40 -33.08 -24.59
N PHE A 196 -17.70 -32.87 -24.45
CA PHE A 196 -18.30 -32.30 -23.23
C PHE A 196 -18.04 -33.05 -21.89
N SER A 197 -17.40 -34.22 -21.90
CA SER A 197 -16.90 -34.89 -20.69
C SER A 197 -15.50 -34.46 -20.25
N ASP A 198 -14.76 -33.76 -21.11
CA ASP A 198 -13.46 -33.16 -20.85
C ASP A 198 -13.67 -31.66 -20.66
N ASP A 199 -13.69 -31.23 -19.40
CA ASP A 199 -13.93 -29.84 -19.01
C ASP A 199 -12.71 -28.94 -19.29
N LEU A 200 -11.48 -29.47 -19.33
CA LEU A 200 -10.25 -28.71 -19.55
C LEU A 200 -10.13 -28.08 -20.95
N GLN A 201 -10.92 -28.50 -21.93
CA GLN A 201 -10.97 -27.82 -23.24
C GLN A 201 -11.81 -26.54 -23.23
N PHE A 202 -12.60 -26.29 -22.17
CA PHE A 202 -13.41 -25.09 -22.01
C PHE A 202 -12.63 -24.08 -21.17
N GLY A 203 -12.86 -22.78 -21.41
CA GLY A 203 -12.31 -21.74 -20.54
C GLY A 203 -13.28 -21.37 -19.43
N TYR A 204 -12.79 -21.24 -18.20
CA TYR A 204 -13.55 -20.82 -17.01
C TYR A 204 -13.02 -19.48 -16.52
N TRP A 205 -13.63 -18.40 -16.98
CA TRP A 205 -13.03 -17.06 -16.94
C TRP A 205 -13.86 -16.08 -16.11
N ALA A 206 -13.15 -15.12 -15.52
CA ALA A 206 -13.61 -13.85 -14.95
C ALA A 206 -14.94 -13.93 -14.20
N PRO A 207 -15.03 -14.70 -13.09
CA PRO A 207 -16.25 -14.74 -12.31
C PRO A 207 -16.49 -13.38 -11.62
N CYS A 208 -17.75 -12.99 -11.45
CA CYS A 208 -18.15 -11.87 -10.61
C CYS A 208 -19.09 -12.36 -9.51
N ALA A 209 -18.60 -12.35 -8.27
CA ALA A 209 -19.34 -12.73 -7.08
C ALA A 209 -19.75 -11.49 -6.27
N ARG A 210 -21.00 -11.47 -5.81
CA ARG A 210 -21.53 -10.45 -4.91
C ARG A 210 -22.42 -11.07 -3.84
N LYS A 211 -22.43 -10.42 -2.69
CA LYS A 211 -23.48 -10.60 -1.69
C LYS A 211 -24.76 -9.93 -2.19
N VAL A 212 -25.84 -10.71 -2.33
CA VAL A 212 -27.17 -10.18 -2.70
C VAL A 212 -27.88 -9.67 -1.46
N LYS A 213 -27.83 -10.45 -0.38
CA LYS A 213 -28.29 -10.13 0.97
C LYS A 213 -27.66 -11.13 1.94
N ASP A 214 -27.85 -10.93 3.23
CA ASP A 214 -27.48 -11.91 4.26
C ASP A 214 -28.06 -13.30 3.90
N GLY A 215 -27.21 -14.33 3.95
CA GLY A 215 -27.55 -15.69 3.53
C GLY A 215 -27.80 -15.93 2.04
N LEU A 216 -27.49 -14.98 1.14
CA LEU A 216 -27.55 -15.21 -0.32
C LEU A 216 -26.41 -14.50 -1.05
N TYR A 217 -25.54 -15.31 -1.66
CA TYR A 217 -24.42 -14.89 -2.48
C TYR A 217 -24.61 -15.42 -3.89
N ARG A 218 -24.23 -14.62 -4.88
CA ARG A 218 -24.44 -14.94 -6.30
C ARG A 218 -23.15 -14.69 -7.07
N MET A 219 -22.79 -15.65 -7.91
CA MET A 219 -21.65 -15.55 -8.83
C MET A 219 -22.14 -15.71 -10.26
N TYR A 220 -21.86 -14.70 -11.08
CA TYR A 220 -21.93 -14.83 -12.53
C TYR A 220 -20.58 -15.33 -13.03
N TYR A 221 -20.59 -16.36 -13.85
CA TYR A 221 -19.37 -17.02 -14.31
C TYR A 221 -19.40 -17.17 -15.83
N CYS A 222 -18.22 -17.20 -16.46
CA CYS A 222 -18.10 -17.36 -17.91
C CYS A 222 -17.52 -18.74 -18.29
N ILE A 223 -18.09 -19.35 -19.33
CA ILE A 223 -17.60 -20.56 -19.99
C ILE A 223 -17.37 -20.29 -21.48
N THR A 224 -16.14 -20.40 -21.95
CA THR A 224 -15.84 -20.31 -23.39
C THR A 224 -15.89 -21.70 -24.03
N CYS A 225 -16.64 -21.82 -25.12
CA CYS A 225 -16.75 -23.10 -25.84
C CYS A 225 -15.59 -23.25 -26.84
N PRO A 226 -14.96 -24.42 -26.94
CA PRO A 226 -13.86 -24.65 -27.86
C PRO A 226 -14.32 -24.72 -29.31
N GLY A 227 -13.37 -24.46 -30.22
CA GLY A 227 -13.54 -24.68 -31.65
C GLY A 227 -14.19 -23.51 -32.40
N TYR A 228 -14.66 -23.81 -33.61
CA TYR A 228 -15.27 -22.84 -34.52
C TYR A 228 -16.78 -23.10 -34.65
N ILE A 229 -17.54 -22.04 -34.99
CA ILE A 229 -18.99 -22.13 -35.20
C ILE A 229 -19.30 -23.22 -36.24
N ASP A 230 -18.60 -23.24 -37.37
CA ASP A 230 -18.66 -24.31 -38.36
C ASP A 230 -17.25 -24.90 -38.55
N PRO A 231 -16.93 -26.06 -37.94
CA PRO A 231 -15.61 -26.66 -38.04
C PRO A 231 -15.29 -27.22 -39.44
N THR A 232 -16.25 -27.24 -40.36
CA THR A 232 -16.05 -27.77 -41.72
C THR A 232 -15.58 -26.70 -42.72
N LYS A 233 -15.57 -25.43 -42.32
CA LYS A 233 -15.21 -24.27 -43.14
C LYS A 233 -14.41 -23.27 -42.30
N THR A 234 -13.76 -22.32 -42.95
CA THR A 234 -13.24 -21.14 -42.26
C THR A 234 -14.40 -20.35 -41.67
N SER A 235 -14.50 -20.34 -40.34
CA SER A 235 -15.52 -19.62 -39.59
C SER A 235 -14.97 -19.02 -38.30
N TRP A 236 -15.75 -18.11 -37.71
CA TRP A 236 -15.41 -17.49 -36.44
C TRP A 236 -15.38 -18.52 -35.28
N GLY A 237 -14.71 -18.17 -34.19
CA GLY A 237 -14.68 -18.97 -32.96
C GLY A 237 -16.08 -19.20 -32.39
N GLU A 238 -16.26 -20.34 -31.72
CA GLU A 238 -17.51 -20.65 -31.03
C GLU A 238 -17.78 -19.64 -29.89
N ARG A 239 -19.04 -19.58 -29.44
CA ARG A 239 -19.50 -18.63 -28.43
C ARG A 239 -19.01 -18.95 -27.02
N ALA A 240 -19.09 -17.94 -26.17
CA ALA A 240 -19.06 -18.07 -24.72
C ALA A 240 -20.47 -18.01 -24.13
N PHE A 241 -20.58 -18.42 -22.88
CA PHE A 241 -21.77 -18.32 -22.08
C PHE A 241 -21.46 -17.68 -20.73
N ILE A 242 -22.34 -16.80 -20.27
CA ILE A 242 -22.42 -16.44 -18.87
C ILE A 242 -23.53 -17.27 -18.23
N GLY A 243 -23.19 -17.96 -17.15
CA GLY A 243 -24.12 -18.63 -16.25
C GLY A 243 -24.14 -17.96 -14.88
N VAL A 244 -25.02 -18.44 -14.00
CA VAL A 244 -25.11 -17.97 -12.61
C VAL A 244 -25.19 -19.13 -11.65
N MET A 245 -24.52 -18.99 -10.52
CA MET A 245 -24.60 -19.91 -9.39
C MET A 245 -24.79 -19.16 -8.09
N GLU A 246 -25.33 -19.83 -7.08
CA GLU A 246 -25.66 -19.25 -5.79
C GLU A 246 -25.21 -20.12 -4.63
N THR A 247 -24.91 -19.49 -3.51
CA THR A 247 -24.70 -20.17 -2.23
C THR A 247 -25.35 -19.39 -1.11
N THR A 248 -25.65 -20.08 -0.01
CA THR A 248 -26.06 -19.48 1.26
C THR A 248 -24.90 -19.32 2.24
N ASP A 249 -23.75 -19.93 1.92
CA ASP A 249 -22.59 -20.01 2.79
C ASP A 249 -21.31 -20.10 1.91
N PRO A 250 -20.58 -18.99 1.73
CA PRO A 250 -19.39 -18.95 0.88
C PRO A 250 -18.18 -19.68 1.48
N SER A 251 -18.24 -20.04 2.77
CA SER A 251 -17.16 -20.78 3.45
C SER A 251 -17.15 -22.27 3.09
N ASP A 252 -18.29 -22.82 2.65
CA ASP A 252 -18.43 -24.18 2.16
C ASP A 252 -18.57 -24.17 0.63
N LEU A 253 -17.44 -24.39 -0.04
CA LEU A 253 -17.37 -24.32 -1.51
C LEU A 253 -18.26 -25.35 -2.21
N SER A 254 -18.65 -26.43 -1.53
CA SER A 254 -19.52 -27.47 -2.11
C SER A 254 -20.99 -27.05 -2.22
N LYS A 255 -21.39 -25.96 -1.55
CA LYS A 255 -22.77 -25.45 -1.55
C LYS A 255 -23.08 -24.49 -2.71
N TRP A 256 -22.09 -24.16 -3.54
CA TRP A 256 -22.35 -23.41 -4.76
C TRP A 256 -23.18 -24.24 -5.73
N GLU A 257 -24.40 -23.79 -5.98
CA GLU A 257 -25.36 -24.46 -6.84
C GLU A 257 -25.51 -23.70 -8.16
N ASP A 258 -25.20 -24.36 -9.26
CA ASP A 258 -25.46 -23.82 -10.61
C ASP A 258 -26.97 -23.61 -10.84
N LYS A 259 -27.33 -22.40 -11.24
CA LYS A 259 -28.72 -21.98 -11.57
C LYS A 259 -28.94 -21.80 -13.07
N GLY A 260 -27.90 -22.01 -13.86
CA GLY A 260 -28.01 -22.18 -15.31
C GLY A 260 -27.64 -20.96 -16.15
N TYR A 261 -28.00 -21.05 -17.43
CA TYR A 261 -27.77 -20.05 -18.46
C TYR A 261 -28.35 -18.66 -18.11
N VAL A 262 -27.56 -17.61 -18.40
CA VAL A 262 -27.97 -16.20 -18.31
C VAL A 262 -27.92 -15.51 -19.67
N ILE A 263 -26.78 -15.56 -20.37
CA ILE A 263 -26.59 -14.85 -21.65
C ILE A 263 -25.45 -15.47 -22.48
N THR A 264 -25.42 -15.20 -23.80
CA THR A 264 -24.37 -15.61 -24.75
C THR A 264 -24.01 -14.48 -25.70
N ASN A 265 -22.96 -14.66 -26.51
CA ASN A 265 -22.54 -13.70 -27.52
C ASN A 265 -23.70 -13.32 -28.44
N TYR A 266 -23.83 -12.03 -28.71
CA TYR A 266 -24.86 -11.49 -29.61
C TYR A 266 -24.26 -11.00 -30.93
N SER A 267 -25.01 -11.08 -32.03
CA SER A 267 -24.64 -10.48 -33.32
C SER A 267 -25.80 -9.80 -34.03
N ASP A 268 -25.63 -8.54 -34.42
CA ASP A 268 -26.52 -7.83 -35.34
C ASP A 268 -26.28 -8.18 -36.84
N ARG A 269 -25.43 -9.16 -37.14
CA ARG A 269 -25.09 -9.56 -38.50
C ARG A 269 -25.89 -10.77 -38.97
N ASP A 270 -26.09 -10.84 -40.28
CA ASP A 270 -26.64 -12.01 -40.94
C ASP A 270 -25.76 -13.26 -40.73
N LEU A 271 -26.40 -14.44 -40.63
CA LEU A 271 -25.72 -15.72 -40.37
C LEU A 271 -24.68 -16.08 -41.43
N SER A 272 -24.77 -15.58 -42.67
CA SER A 272 -23.72 -15.78 -43.68
C SER A 272 -22.37 -15.18 -43.26
N LYS A 273 -22.35 -14.25 -42.29
CA LYS A 273 -21.14 -13.60 -41.77
C LYS A 273 -20.40 -14.40 -40.71
N ILE A 274 -20.84 -15.61 -40.36
CA ILE A 274 -20.04 -16.54 -39.54
C ILE A 274 -18.81 -17.04 -40.30
N TYR A 275 -18.86 -17.07 -41.64
CA TYR A 275 -17.81 -17.59 -42.51
C TYR A 275 -16.72 -16.57 -42.80
N VAL A 276 -16.04 -16.18 -41.73
CA VAL A 276 -14.89 -15.28 -41.75
C VAL A 276 -13.70 -15.95 -41.06
N SER A 277 -12.48 -15.52 -41.38
CA SER A 277 -11.31 -15.98 -40.64
C SER A 277 -11.46 -15.67 -39.14
N PRO A 278 -11.03 -16.55 -38.21
CA PRO A 278 -11.03 -16.26 -36.78
C PRO A 278 -10.10 -15.09 -36.41
N THR A 279 -9.27 -14.62 -37.35
CA THR A 279 -8.41 -13.43 -37.21
C THR A 279 -8.96 -12.20 -37.94
N ALA A 280 -10.16 -12.28 -38.53
CA ALA A 280 -10.78 -11.16 -39.23
C ALA A 280 -11.42 -10.17 -38.23
N TRP A 281 -10.61 -9.60 -37.34
CA TRP A 281 -11.01 -8.79 -36.18
C TRP A 281 -12.09 -7.74 -36.48
N GLU A 282 -11.87 -6.85 -37.46
CA GLU A 282 -12.85 -5.80 -37.83
C GLU A 282 -14.13 -6.33 -38.49
N SER A 283 -14.07 -7.56 -39.00
CA SER A 283 -15.20 -8.26 -39.60
C SER A 283 -15.68 -9.44 -38.75
N CYS A 284 -15.36 -9.46 -37.46
CA CYS A 284 -15.78 -10.52 -36.56
C CYS A 284 -17.31 -10.66 -36.53
N TYR A 285 -17.78 -11.88 -36.27
CA TYR A 285 -19.21 -12.17 -36.30
C TYR A 285 -19.93 -11.52 -35.11
N TYR A 286 -19.43 -11.67 -33.88
CA TYR A 286 -20.09 -11.17 -32.68
C TYR A 286 -19.98 -9.65 -32.51
N LYS A 287 -21.05 -9.03 -32.00
CA LYS A 287 -21.12 -7.62 -31.60
C LYS A 287 -20.71 -7.45 -30.14
N TYR A 288 -21.24 -8.30 -29.27
CA TYR A 288 -20.90 -8.39 -27.86
C TYR A 288 -20.36 -9.78 -27.55
N ASN A 289 -19.22 -9.82 -26.85
CA ASN A 289 -18.64 -11.05 -26.34
C ASN A 289 -19.25 -11.34 -24.97
N ALA A 290 -19.84 -12.52 -24.75
CA ALA A 290 -20.47 -12.84 -23.46
C ALA A 290 -19.47 -13.45 -22.50
N ILE A 291 -18.50 -12.64 -22.09
CA ILE A 291 -17.53 -12.92 -21.02
C ILE A 291 -17.42 -11.69 -20.12
N ASP A 292 -16.64 -11.81 -19.05
CA ASP A 292 -16.34 -10.74 -18.08
C ASP A 292 -17.60 -10.05 -17.52
N PRO A 293 -18.50 -10.78 -16.84
CA PRO A 293 -19.64 -10.18 -16.17
C PRO A 293 -19.20 -9.25 -15.03
N SER A 294 -19.92 -8.15 -14.84
CA SER A 294 -19.98 -7.41 -13.57
C SER A 294 -21.42 -7.17 -13.17
N TYR A 295 -21.70 -7.46 -11.92
CA TYR A 295 -23.05 -7.48 -11.36
C TYR A 295 -23.16 -6.47 -10.21
N ILE A 296 -24.26 -5.72 -10.22
CA ILE A 296 -24.56 -4.71 -9.21
C ILE A 296 -26.06 -4.71 -8.87
N ILE A 297 -26.33 -4.41 -7.61
CA ILE A 297 -27.67 -4.04 -7.13
C ILE A 297 -27.66 -2.53 -6.97
N THR A 298 -28.53 -1.86 -7.72
CA THR A 298 -28.68 -0.40 -7.66
C THR A 298 -29.24 0.06 -6.31
N PRO A 299 -29.08 1.33 -5.92
CA PRO A 299 -29.74 1.88 -4.74
C PRO A 299 -31.26 1.69 -4.74
N GLU A 300 -31.88 1.65 -5.92
CA GLU A 300 -33.32 1.43 -6.13
C GLU A 300 -33.72 -0.05 -6.03
N GLY A 301 -32.76 -0.98 -5.90
CA GLY A 301 -32.99 -2.41 -5.78
C GLY A 301 -33.11 -3.16 -7.11
N GLU A 302 -32.88 -2.49 -8.24
CA GLU A 302 -32.75 -3.16 -9.55
C GLU A 302 -31.42 -3.91 -9.63
N HIS A 303 -31.46 -5.09 -10.23
CA HIS A 303 -30.28 -5.91 -10.46
C HIS A 303 -29.82 -5.74 -11.90
N TRP A 304 -28.53 -5.50 -12.11
CA TRP A 304 -27.96 -5.26 -13.43
C TRP A 304 -26.71 -6.09 -13.66
N LEU A 305 -26.53 -6.56 -14.89
CA LEU A 305 -25.33 -7.23 -15.36
C LEU A 305 -24.77 -6.42 -16.54
N ILE A 306 -23.53 -5.97 -16.41
CA ILE A 306 -22.74 -5.38 -17.50
C ILE A 306 -21.70 -6.41 -17.92
N TYR A 307 -21.53 -6.63 -19.22
CA TYR A 307 -20.59 -7.64 -19.70
C TYR A 307 -19.96 -7.21 -21.02
N GLY A 308 -18.81 -7.81 -21.33
CA GLY A 308 -18.16 -7.62 -22.62
C GLY A 308 -16.64 -7.61 -22.53
N SER A 309 -16.03 -8.08 -23.60
CA SER A 309 -14.59 -8.09 -23.76
C SER A 309 -14.27 -7.96 -25.24
N TRP A 310 -13.43 -7.01 -25.57
CA TRP A 310 -13.13 -6.55 -26.91
C TRP A 310 -14.40 -6.14 -27.69
N HIS A 311 -14.50 -6.62 -28.92
CA HIS A 311 -15.68 -6.46 -29.76
C HIS A 311 -16.18 -5.00 -29.88
N SER A 312 -17.49 -4.76 -29.78
CA SER A 312 -18.08 -3.42 -29.90
C SER A 312 -18.22 -2.71 -28.55
N GLY A 313 -17.48 -3.16 -27.53
CA GLY A 313 -17.56 -2.70 -26.15
C GLY A 313 -18.60 -3.46 -25.32
N PHE A 314 -19.17 -2.80 -24.33
CA PHE A 314 -19.93 -3.44 -23.25
C PHE A 314 -21.43 -3.23 -23.37
N ALA A 315 -22.20 -4.23 -22.96
CA ALA A 315 -23.65 -4.20 -22.93
C ALA A 315 -24.17 -4.39 -21.50
N ALA A 316 -25.26 -3.69 -21.16
CA ALA A 316 -25.95 -3.81 -19.89
C ALA A 316 -27.33 -4.45 -20.08
N VAL A 317 -27.66 -5.40 -19.21
CA VAL A 317 -28.98 -6.04 -19.13
C VAL A 317 -29.51 -5.97 -17.70
N GLU A 318 -30.81 -5.75 -17.58
CA GLU A 318 -31.50 -5.88 -16.30
C GLU A 318 -31.70 -7.37 -15.96
N ILE A 319 -31.56 -7.70 -14.68
CA ILE A 319 -31.61 -9.05 -14.14
C ILE A 319 -32.84 -9.18 -13.26
N ASN A 320 -33.54 -10.30 -13.37
CA ASN A 320 -34.59 -10.65 -12.44
C ASN A 320 -33.95 -11.02 -11.08
N PRO A 321 -34.27 -10.30 -9.99
CA PRO A 321 -33.63 -10.50 -8.69
C PRO A 321 -33.87 -11.90 -8.09
N GLU A 322 -35.04 -12.49 -8.36
CA GLU A 322 -35.45 -13.79 -7.84
C GLU A 322 -34.71 -14.95 -8.52
N THR A 323 -34.52 -14.87 -9.83
CA THR A 323 -33.95 -15.98 -10.61
C THR A 323 -32.47 -15.82 -10.92
N GLY A 324 -31.94 -14.59 -10.83
CA GLY A 324 -30.57 -14.26 -11.25
C GLY A 324 -30.37 -14.25 -12.77
N LYS A 325 -31.44 -14.35 -13.57
CA LYS A 325 -31.39 -14.40 -15.04
C LYS A 325 -31.77 -13.05 -15.65
N THR A 326 -31.52 -12.89 -16.95
CA THR A 326 -32.00 -11.71 -17.69
C THR A 326 -33.50 -11.53 -17.52
N LYS A 327 -33.92 -10.28 -17.29
CA LYS A 327 -35.34 -9.95 -17.12
C LYS A 327 -36.09 -10.00 -18.45
N ALA A 328 -35.43 -9.61 -19.53
CA ALA A 328 -35.95 -9.74 -20.88
C ALA A 328 -35.87 -11.20 -21.34
N GLU A 329 -36.94 -11.71 -21.94
CA GLU A 329 -36.90 -13.00 -22.63
C GLU A 329 -35.97 -12.93 -23.84
N GLN A 330 -35.06 -13.88 -23.95
CA GLN A 330 -34.08 -13.90 -25.03
C GLN A 330 -34.57 -14.75 -26.21
N GLY A 331 -34.53 -14.14 -27.40
CA GLY A 331 -34.76 -14.83 -28.67
C GLY A 331 -33.50 -15.48 -29.20
N ASN A 332 -33.31 -15.41 -30.52
CA ASN A 332 -32.06 -15.85 -31.13
C ASN A 332 -30.92 -14.86 -30.77
N PRO A 333 -29.69 -15.33 -30.51
CA PRO A 333 -28.53 -14.48 -30.25
C PRO A 333 -27.98 -13.79 -31.51
N TRP A 334 -28.82 -13.58 -32.50
CA TRP A 334 -28.51 -12.80 -33.68
C TRP A 334 -29.76 -12.09 -34.23
N GLY A 335 -29.55 -11.15 -35.14
CA GLY A 335 -30.62 -10.38 -35.76
C GLY A 335 -30.89 -9.08 -34.99
N PRO A 336 -30.90 -7.92 -35.66
CA PRO A 336 -31.02 -6.61 -35.03
C PRO A 336 -32.28 -6.47 -34.16
N GLU A 337 -33.35 -7.19 -34.48
CA GLU A 337 -34.59 -7.23 -33.71
C GLU A 337 -34.44 -7.84 -32.31
N ASN A 338 -33.40 -8.64 -32.08
CA ASN A 338 -33.15 -9.31 -30.80
C ASN A 338 -32.19 -8.54 -29.88
N GLU A 339 -31.54 -7.47 -30.38
CA GLU A 339 -30.47 -6.76 -29.65
C GLU A 339 -30.85 -6.37 -28.22
N ALA A 340 -32.05 -5.82 -28.05
CA ALA A 340 -32.50 -5.31 -26.75
C ALA A 340 -32.48 -6.38 -25.64
N ALA A 341 -32.71 -7.65 -25.97
CA ALA A 341 -32.67 -8.77 -25.01
C ALA A 341 -31.25 -9.21 -24.64
N TYR A 342 -30.25 -8.78 -25.43
CA TYR A 342 -28.82 -9.00 -25.15
C TYR A 342 -28.13 -7.75 -24.59
N GLY A 343 -28.85 -6.64 -24.48
CA GLY A 343 -28.46 -5.49 -23.69
C GLY A 343 -28.25 -4.22 -24.49
N LYS A 344 -28.25 -3.11 -23.74
CA LYS A 344 -27.99 -1.77 -24.24
C LYS A 344 -26.49 -1.51 -24.17
N ARG A 345 -25.88 -1.03 -25.26
CA ARG A 345 -24.47 -0.62 -25.21
C ARG A 345 -24.27 0.50 -24.19
N VAL A 346 -23.37 0.29 -23.23
CA VAL A 346 -23.00 1.31 -22.24
C VAL A 346 -21.63 1.91 -22.49
N TYR A 347 -20.79 1.26 -23.31
CA TYR A 347 -19.44 1.73 -23.58
C TYR A 347 -18.89 1.21 -24.92
N THR A 348 -18.07 2.01 -25.61
CA THR A 348 -17.23 1.60 -26.75
C THR A 348 -16.06 2.57 -26.94
N ARG A 349 -14.90 2.10 -27.42
CA ARG A 349 -13.77 3.01 -27.76
C ARG A 349 -14.02 3.79 -29.05
N LYS A 350 -14.64 3.17 -30.04
CA LYS A 350 -14.82 3.67 -31.41
C LYS A 350 -16.08 3.05 -32.03
N MET A 351 -17.08 3.88 -32.29
CA MET A 351 -18.39 3.44 -32.76
C MET A 351 -18.39 2.55 -34.02
N SER A 352 -17.37 2.70 -34.88
CA SER A 352 -17.26 2.02 -36.17
C SER A 352 -16.48 0.70 -36.13
N SER A 353 -15.93 0.29 -34.99
CA SER A 353 -15.11 -0.93 -34.89
C SER A 353 -15.83 -2.01 -34.09
N ARG A 354 -15.57 -3.26 -34.46
CA ARG A 354 -16.01 -4.46 -33.72
C ARG A 354 -14.83 -5.21 -33.12
N TRP A 355 -13.69 -4.54 -32.95
CA TRP A 355 -12.55 -5.12 -32.26
C TRP A 355 -11.70 -4.03 -31.63
N GLN A 356 -11.83 -3.90 -30.32
CA GLN A 356 -11.31 -2.76 -29.57
C GLN A 356 -10.64 -3.30 -28.32
N GLY A 357 -9.41 -2.87 -28.02
CA GLY A 357 -8.74 -3.31 -26.80
C GLY A 357 -9.39 -2.71 -25.55
N SER A 358 -10.51 -3.32 -25.12
CA SER A 358 -11.19 -3.00 -23.86
C SER A 358 -12.00 -4.20 -23.36
N GLU A 359 -11.86 -4.55 -22.09
CA GLU A 359 -12.53 -5.70 -21.46
C GLU A 359 -12.76 -5.46 -19.97
N ALA A 360 -13.26 -6.49 -19.25
CA ALA A 360 -13.41 -6.47 -17.81
C ALA A 360 -14.21 -5.26 -17.27
N PRO A 361 -15.45 -5.04 -17.72
CA PRO A 361 -16.29 -4.01 -17.12
C PRO A 361 -16.45 -4.33 -15.62
N GLU A 362 -16.18 -3.37 -14.75
CA GLU A 362 -16.47 -3.48 -13.32
C GLU A 362 -17.25 -2.25 -12.87
N VAL A 363 -18.50 -2.46 -12.46
CA VAL A 363 -19.41 -1.37 -12.10
C VAL A 363 -19.66 -1.31 -10.60
N ILE A 364 -19.52 -0.11 -10.05
CA ILE A 364 -19.85 0.22 -8.65
C ILE A 364 -20.67 1.50 -8.60
N TYR A 365 -21.41 1.71 -7.51
CA TYR A 365 -22.13 2.94 -7.23
C TYR A 365 -21.48 3.68 -6.07
N HIS A 366 -21.24 4.99 -6.23
CA HIS A 366 -20.68 5.85 -5.20
C HIS A 366 -21.21 7.28 -5.38
N ASP A 367 -21.73 7.89 -4.31
CA ASP A 367 -22.12 9.30 -4.23
C ASP A 367 -22.89 9.86 -5.45
N GLY A 368 -23.94 9.14 -5.88
CA GLY A 368 -24.83 9.58 -6.96
C GLY A 368 -24.41 9.16 -8.37
N TYR A 369 -23.29 8.43 -8.50
CA TYR A 369 -22.77 8.00 -9.79
C TYR A 369 -22.48 6.49 -9.81
N TYR A 370 -22.74 5.87 -10.95
CA TYR A 370 -22.17 4.59 -11.35
C TYR A 370 -20.80 4.83 -12.00
N TYR A 371 -19.78 4.16 -11.50
CA TYR A 371 -18.43 4.16 -12.07
C TYR A 371 -18.21 2.84 -12.77
N LEU A 372 -17.87 2.90 -14.05
CA LEU A 372 -17.55 1.75 -14.88
C LEU A 372 -16.04 1.73 -15.08
N PHE A 373 -15.37 0.89 -14.31
CA PHE A 373 -13.97 0.53 -14.51
C PHE A 373 -13.86 -0.45 -15.67
N MET A 374 -12.70 -0.44 -16.32
CA MET A 374 -12.42 -1.35 -17.44
C MET A 374 -10.92 -1.47 -17.68
N ALA A 375 -10.54 -2.59 -18.25
CA ALA A 375 -9.20 -2.78 -18.73
C ALA A 375 -9.05 -2.34 -20.18
N TYR A 376 -7.91 -1.75 -20.52
CA TYR A 376 -7.50 -1.40 -21.89
C TYR A 376 -6.37 -2.30 -22.37
N ASP A 377 -6.43 -2.63 -23.65
CA ASP A 377 -5.40 -3.36 -24.41
C ASP A 377 -5.15 -4.80 -23.90
N GLY A 378 -4.05 -5.43 -24.32
CA GLY A 378 -3.75 -6.84 -23.99
C GLY A 378 -3.29 -7.02 -22.54
N LEU A 379 -3.66 -8.15 -21.94
CA LEU A 379 -3.37 -8.55 -20.56
C LEU A 379 -1.87 -8.71 -20.22
N ASP A 380 -1.01 -8.73 -21.24
CA ASP A 380 0.41 -9.03 -21.15
C ASP A 380 1.20 -7.85 -20.59
N ILE A 381 1.66 -6.94 -21.44
CA ILE A 381 2.41 -5.75 -21.06
C ILE A 381 1.53 -4.49 -21.07
N PRO A 382 0.74 -4.16 -22.11
CA PRO A 382 0.09 -2.85 -22.24
C PRO A 382 -1.12 -2.65 -21.31
N TYR A 383 -1.53 -3.67 -20.56
CA TYR A 383 -2.75 -3.67 -19.76
C TYR A 383 -2.84 -2.54 -18.73
N ASN A 384 -3.93 -1.77 -18.76
CA ASN A 384 -4.11 -0.58 -17.91
C ASN A 384 -5.58 -0.35 -17.56
N THR A 385 -5.87 0.15 -16.35
CA THR A 385 -7.25 0.39 -15.89
C THR A 385 -7.71 1.80 -16.23
N ARG A 386 -8.93 1.92 -16.75
CA ARG A 386 -9.66 3.17 -16.98
C ARG A 386 -10.96 3.20 -16.18
N VAL A 387 -11.52 4.39 -16.00
CA VAL A 387 -12.85 4.55 -15.39
C VAL A 387 -13.63 5.66 -16.08
N VAL A 388 -14.94 5.48 -16.20
CA VAL A 388 -15.92 6.48 -16.65
C VAL A 388 -17.09 6.49 -15.68
N ARG A 389 -17.93 7.53 -15.66
CA ARG A 389 -19.09 7.58 -14.76
C ARG A 389 -20.39 8.02 -15.41
N SER A 390 -21.52 7.62 -14.85
CA SER A 390 -22.87 8.04 -15.24
C SER A 390 -23.76 8.17 -14.01
N GLU A 391 -24.80 9.01 -14.07
CA GLU A 391 -25.87 9.03 -13.06
C GLU A 391 -26.85 7.86 -13.26
N ASN A 392 -26.80 7.18 -14.41
CA ASN A 392 -27.68 6.05 -14.74
C ASN A 392 -26.85 4.80 -15.04
N ILE A 393 -27.26 3.65 -14.49
CA ILE A 393 -26.56 2.37 -14.66
C ILE A 393 -26.37 1.97 -16.12
N ASP A 394 -27.35 2.30 -16.98
CA ASP A 394 -27.35 1.98 -18.40
C ASP A 394 -26.89 3.17 -19.28
N GLY A 395 -26.22 4.16 -18.67
CA GLY A 395 -25.57 5.29 -19.31
C GLY A 395 -26.49 6.48 -19.66
N PRO A 396 -25.96 7.49 -20.37
CA PRO A 396 -24.64 7.52 -20.97
C PRO A 396 -23.52 7.74 -19.94
N TYR A 397 -22.46 6.96 -20.06
CA TYR A 397 -21.22 7.13 -19.33
C TYR A 397 -20.35 8.18 -19.99
N LYS A 398 -19.72 9.00 -19.14
CA LYS A 398 -18.81 10.06 -19.54
C LYS A 398 -17.44 9.86 -18.92
N SER A 399 -16.43 10.10 -19.74
CA SER A 399 -15.04 10.23 -19.33
C SER A 399 -14.85 11.52 -18.50
N MET A 400 -13.78 11.60 -17.70
CA MET A 400 -13.49 12.74 -16.82
C MET A 400 -13.34 14.08 -17.56
N ASN A 401 -12.98 14.03 -18.84
CA ASN A 401 -12.94 15.20 -19.71
C ASN A 401 -14.30 15.56 -20.36
N GLY A 402 -15.39 14.88 -19.98
CA GLY A 402 -16.74 15.10 -20.46
C GLY A 402 -17.12 14.36 -21.75
N VAL A 403 -16.23 13.53 -22.31
CA VAL A 403 -16.54 12.74 -23.52
C VAL A 403 -17.57 11.66 -23.22
N ASP A 404 -18.68 11.66 -23.97
CA ASP A 404 -19.71 10.61 -23.94
C ASP A 404 -19.22 9.36 -24.68
N VAL A 405 -18.69 8.41 -23.92
CA VAL A 405 -18.14 7.15 -24.45
C VAL A 405 -19.21 6.12 -24.80
N THR A 406 -20.46 6.32 -24.37
CA THR A 406 -21.58 5.44 -24.69
C THR A 406 -22.07 5.68 -26.12
N ASN A 407 -22.33 6.94 -26.45
CA ASN A 407 -22.99 7.32 -27.71
C ASN A 407 -22.04 7.75 -28.82
N LYS A 408 -20.85 8.26 -28.46
CA LYS A 408 -19.87 8.77 -29.44
C LYS A 408 -18.60 7.91 -29.50
N GLY A 409 -18.41 7.05 -28.51
CA GLY A 409 -17.13 6.43 -28.23
C GLY A 409 -16.07 7.43 -27.79
N GLY A 410 -14.86 6.95 -27.55
CA GLY A 410 -13.72 7.74 -27.14
C GLY A 410 -12.87 7.00 -26.10
N ASP A 411 -11.72 7.58 -25.77
CA ASP A 411 -10.91 7.04 -24.69
C ASP A 411 -11.55 7.32 -23.32
N ALA A 412 -11.64 6.27 -22.52
CA ALA A 412 -12.01 6.30 -21.12
C ALA A 412 -10.86 6.91 -20.32
N LEU A 413 -11.21 7.89 -19.50
CA LEU A 413 -10.30 8.62 -18.62
C LEU A 413 -11.02 8.89 -17.30
N PRO A 414 -10.30 8.86 -16.17
CA PRO A 414 -8.84 8.82 -16.04
C PRO A 414 -8.21 7.45 -16.29
N ILE A 415 -6.87 7.45 -16.35
CA ILE A 415 -6.05 6.24 -16.28
C ILE A 415 -5.81 6.00 -14.80
N VAL A 416 -6.28 4.90 -14.25
CA VAL A 416 -6.19 4.67 -12.80
C VAL A 416 -4.94 3.85 -12.47
N THR A 417 -4.56 2.93 -13.35
CA THR A 417 -3.29 2.17 -13.30
C THR A 417 -2.71 2.05 -14.71
N HIS A 418 -1.40 1.85 -14.80
CA HIS A 418 -0.67 1.55 -16.03
C HIS A 418 0.60 0.79 -15.64
N PRO A 419 1.27 0.05 -16.55
CA PRO A 419 2.60 -0.48 -16.30
C PRO A 419 3.51 0.58 -15.70
N TYR A 420 4.18 0.24 -14.60
CA TYR A 420 4.94 1.19 -13.79
C TYR A 420 6.17 0.56 -13.15
N GLN A 421 7.10 1.40 -12.70
CA GLN A 421 8.23 1.01 -11.86
C GLN A 421 8.47 2.10 -10.82
N LEU A 422 8.42 1.74 -9.55
CA LEU A 422 8.86 2.57 -8.42
C LEU A 422 10.31 2.19 -8.07
N GLY A 423 11.18 3.18 -8.03
CA GLY A 423 12.60 3.03 -7.71
C GLY A 423 13.39 2.16 -8.69
N GLY A 424 14.48 1.58 -8.18
CA GLY A 424 15.42 0.75 -8.95
C GLY A 424 15.00 -0.72 -9.11
N ASN A 425 13.85 -1.13 -8.58
CA ASN A 425 13.39 -2.52 -8.62
C ASN A 425 12.77 -2.89 -9.98
N HIS A 426 12.22 -4.11 -10.09
CA HIS A 426 11.54 -4.52 -11.31
C HIS A 426 10.25 -3.73 -11.53
N SER A 427 9.83 -3.60 -12.79
CA SER A 427 8.53 -3.02 -13.13
C SER A 427 7.39 -4.00 -12.82
N TRP A 428 6.18 -3.47 -12.73
CA TRP A 428 4.95 -4.24 -12.82
C TRP A 428 4.28 -3.94 -14.16
N VAL A 429 3.81 -4.99 -14.83
CA VAL A 429 3.10 -4.90 -16.12
C VAL A 429 1.80 -5.71 -16.04
N GLY A 430 0.93 -5.65 -17.04
CA GLY A 430 -0.28 -6.48 -17.03
C GLY A 430 -1.24 -6.17 -15.87
N ILE A 431 -1.38 -4.89 -15.49
CA ILE A 431 -2.10 -4.46 -14.28
C ILE A 431 -3.48 -3.91 -14.64
N SER A 432 -4.49 -4.79 -14.70
CA SER A 432 -5.91 -4.43 -14.83
C SER A 432 -6.78 -5.68 -14.61
N HIS A 433 -7.98 -5.72 -15.19
CA HIS A 433 -9.05 -6.67 -14.84
C HIS A 433 -9.37 -6.58 -13.36
N CYS A 434 -9.93 -5.45 -12.95
CA CYS A 434 -10.09 -5.15 -11.55
C CYS A 434 -11.43 -5.61 -10.98
N ALA A 435 -11.42 -5.98 -9.71
CA ALA A 435 -12.57 -5.83 -8.84
C ALA A 435 -12.46 -4.54 -8.03
N VAL A 436 -13.60 -3.88 -7.84
CA VAL A 436 -13.72 -2.71 -6.96
C VAL A 436 -14.78 -3.00 -5.91
N PHE A 437 -14.42 -2.83 -4.64
CA PHE A 437 -15.29 -3.20 -3.53
C PHE A 437 -15.02 -2.31 -2.31
N GLU A 438 -15.94 -2.31 -1.35
CA GLU A 438 -15.82 -1.57 -0.10
C GLU A 438 -16.02 -2.46 1.12
N ASP A 439 -15.64 -1.96 2.30
CA ASP A 439 -15.85 -2.63 3.59
C ASP A 439 -17.14 -2.23 4.32
N GLY A 440 -17.93 -1.33 3.74
CA GLY A 440 -19.13 -0.74 4.36
C GLY A 440 -18.85 0.33 5.42
N ASN A 441 -17.59 0.68 5.68
CA ASN A 441 -17.16 1.78 6.56
C ASN A 441 -16.62 2.99 5.77
N GLY A 442 -16.84 2.98 4.45
CA GLY A 442 -16.36 3.99 3.52
C GLY A 442 -14.89 3.81 3.12
N ASN A 443 -14.30 2.63 3.33
CA ASN A 443 -13.01 2.28 2.75
C ASN A 443 -13.24 1.50 1.46
N TRP A 444 -12.55 1.91 0.40
CA TRP A 444 -12.68 1.34 -0.93
C TRP A 444 -11.37 0.68 -1.35
N TYR A 445 -11.49 -0.37 -2.14
CA TYR A 445 -10.36 -1.20 -2.55
C TYR A 445 -10.47 -1.54 -4.03
N TYR A 446 -9.29 -1.71 -4.62
CA TYR A 446 -9.05 -2.16 -5.97
C TYR A 446 -8.25 -3.45 -5.90
N ALA A 447 -8.75 -4.54 -6.46
CA ALA A 447 -8.00 -5.79 -6.59
C ALA A 447 -7.78 -6.11 -8.06
N SER A 448 -6.56 -6.45 -8.45
CA SER A 448 -6.25 -6.89 -9.80
C SER A 448 -5.10 -7.87 -9.83
N GLN A 449 -4.90 -8.51 -10.97
CA GLN A 449 -3.62 -9.14 -11.25
C GLN A 449 -2.54 -8.08 -11.56
N GLN A 450 -1.29 -8.47 -11.38
CA GLN A 450 -0.09 -7.78 -11.86
C GLN A 450 0.95 -8.84 -12.25
N ARG A 451 1.66 -8.57 -13.34
CA ARG A 451 2.63 -9.49 -13.94
C ARG A 451 4.04 -8.95 -13.79
N PHE A 452 4.99 -9.87 -13.72
CA PHE A 452 6.40 -9.51 -13.86
C PHE A 452 6.72 -9.14 -15.32
N PRO A 453 7.77 -8.33 -15.58
CA PRO A 453 8.22 -8.07 -16.92
C PRO A 453 8.77 -9.36 -17.54
N ALA A 454 8.77 -9.44 -18.87
CA ALA A 454 9.41 -10.55 -19.57
C ALA A 454 10.90 -10.68 -19.18
N ASP A 455 11.42 -11.90 -19.20
CA ASP A 455 12.81 -12.25 -18.88
C ASP A 455 13.27 -11.90 -17.44
N TYR A 456 12.36 -11.56 -16.52
CA TYR A 456 12.71 -11.29 -15.13
C TYR A 456 13.38 -12.51 -14.46
N ASN A 457 14.49 -12.26 -13.75
CA ASN A 457 15.34 -13.28 -13.13
C ASN A 457 15.77 -14.42 -14.09
N GLY A 458 15.95 -14.11 -15.38
CA GLY A 458 16.34 -15.09 -16.40
C GLY A 458 15.23 -16.07 -16.80
N ASN A 459 13.99 -15.84 -16.36
CA ASN A 459 12.83 -16.63 -16.75
C ASN A 459 12.12 -15.97 -17.94
N ALA A 460 12.25 -16.57 -19.13
CA ALA A 460 11.60 -16.11 -20.36
C ALA A 460 10.07 -16.05 -20.30
N TYR A 461 9.45 -16.74 -19.35
CA TYR A 461 8.00 -16.81 -19.15
C TYR A 461 7.53 -16.05 -17.91
N SER A 462 8.38 -15.20 -17.32
CA SER A 462 8.06 -14.42 -16.11
C SER A 462 6.82 -13.51 -16.28
N ASN A 463 6.47 -13.08 -17.49
CA ASN A 463 5.23 -12.35 -17.73
C ASN A 463 3.95 -13.19 -17.51
N ALA A 464 4.05 -14.53 -17.43
CA ALA A 464 2.96 -15.40 -17.01
C ALA A 464 2.89 -15.57 -15.48
N VAL A 465 3.78 -14.94 -14.71
CA VAL A 465 3.73 -14.95 -13.25
C VAL A 465 2.78 -13.86 -12.80
N MET A 466 1.62 -14.26 -12.33
CA MET A 466 0.50 -13.38 -12.02
C MET A 466 0.33 -13.32 -10.50
N LEU A 467 0.77 -12.21 -9.92
CA LEU A 467 0.59 -11.91 -8.51
C LEU A 467 -0.65 -11.03 -8.36
N GLY A 468 -1.54 -11.37 -7.42
CA GLY A 468 -2.65 -10.50 -7.06
C GLY A 468 -2.15 -9.29 -6.28
N GLY A 469 -2.77 -8.14 -6.52
CA GLY A 469 -2.54 -6.93 -5.74
C GLY A 469 -3.86 -6.30 -5.33
N VAL A 470 -4.06 -6.12 -4.03
CA VAL A 470 -5.10 -5.24 -3.47
C VAL A 470 -4.48 -3.86 -3.26
N ARG A 471 -5.21 -2.78 -3.50
CA ARG A 471 -4.80 -1.38 -3.28
C ARG A 471 -5.96 -0.62 -2.68
N ALA A 472 -5.67 0.39 -1.88
CA ALA A 472 -6.71 1.31 -1.42
C ALA A 472 -7.18 2.21 -2.59
N ILE A 473 -8.46 2.59 -2.55
CA ILE A 473 -9.01 3.68 -3.35
C ILE A 473 -9.30 4.84 -2.43
N ARG A 474 -8.90 6.04 -2.84
CA ARG A 474 -9.40 7.30 -2.29
C ARG A 474 -10.29 7.99 -3.32
N TRP A 475 -11.18 8.85 -2.84
CA TRP A 475 -12.09 9.62 -3.69
C TRP A 475 -11.66 11.08 -3.69
N THR A 476 -11.58 11.67 -4.87
CA THR A 476 -11.28 13.11 -4.98
C THR A 476 -12.50 13.94 -4.58
N ASP A 477 -12.27 15.21 -4.24
CA ASP A 477 -13.29 16.24 -4.03
C ASP A 477 -14.22 16.47 -5.25
N THR A 478 -13.83 16.00 -6.42
CA THR A 478 -14.64 16.02 -7.65
C THR A 478 -15.37 14.70 -7.91
N GLY A 479 -15.28 13.75 -6.97
CA GLY A 479 -15.90 12.44 -7.02
C GLY A 479 -15.28 11.52 -8.07
N TRP A 480 -13.95 11.49 -8.22
CA TRP A 480 -13.27 10.50 -9.06
C TRP A 480 -12.40 9.57 -8.21
N PRO A 481 -12.36 8.26 -8.51
CA PRO A 481 -11.61 7.29 -7.71
C PRO A 481 -10.14 7.27 -8.11
N ILE A 482 -9.24 7.43 -7.16
CA ILE A 482 -7.80 7.25 -7.32
C ILE A 482 -7.36 5.95 -6.65
N VAL A 483 -6.63 5.11 -7.37
CA VAL A 483 -5.97 3.93 -6.79
C VAL A 483 -4.62 4.36 -6.23
N MET A 484 -4.37 3.98 -4.99
CA MET A 484 -3.11 4.30 -4.30
C MET A 484 -1.95 3.48 -4.89
N PRO A 485 -0.71 4.00 -4.87
CA PRO A 485 0.41 3.42 -5.63
C PRO A 485 0.82 2.02 -5.17
N GLU A 486 0.91 1.80 -3.85
CA GLU A 486 1.43 0.57 -3.29
C GLU A 486 0.33 -0.45 -3.05
N ARG A 487 0.72 -1.73 -2.96
CA ARG A 487 -0.23 -2.76 -2.54
C ARG A 487 -0.64 -2.52 -1.09
N TYR A 488 -1.92 -2.74 -0.81
CA TYR A 488 -2.49 -2.62 0.51
C TYR A 488 -1.83 -3.60 1.48
N GLY A 489 -1.21 -3.03 2.52
CA GLY A 489 -0.57 -3.78 3.60
C GLY A 489 -1.31 -3.72 4.94
N ALA A 490 -2.50 -3.11 4.99
CA ALA A 490 -3.21 -2.80 6.23
C ALA A 490 -2.37 -1.97 7.23
N VAL A 491 -1.61 -1.00 6.72
CA VAL A 491 -0.85 -0.05 7.57
C VAL A 491 -1.83 0.82 8.35
N PRO A 492 -1.70 0.96 9.68
CA PRO A 492 -2.48 1.89 10.47
C PRO A 492 -2.37 3.32 9.91
N GLN A 493 -3.51 3.98 9.73
CA GLN A 493 -3.58 5.34 9.19
C GLN A 493 -3.45 6.38 10.30
N ALA A 494 -2.34 6.33 11.05
CA ALA A 494 -1.97 7.38 11.99
C ALA A 494 -1.97 8.75 11.28
N PRO A 495 -2.33 9.86 11.94
CA PRO A 495 -2.26 11.20 11.36
C PRO A 495 -0.90 11.43 10.70
N ILE A 496 -0.90 12.05 9.53
CA ILE A 496 0.33 12.45 8.83
C ILE A 496 0.61 13.90 9.23
N THR A 497 1.84 14.19 9.65
CA THR A 497 2.27 15.57 9.94
C THR A 497 2.92 16.20 8.71
N GLU A 498 3.04 17.52 8.72
CA GLU A 498 3.66 18.26 7.60
C GLU A 498 5.16 17.93 7.48
N GLU A 499 5.83 17.77 8.63
CA GLU A 499 7.26 17.48 8.72
C GLU A 499 7.61 16.14 8.06
N GLU A 500 6.73 15.14 8.16
CA GLU A 500 6.90 13.85 7.49
C GLU A 500 6.85 13.94 5.95
N LEU A 501 6.31 15.02 5.39
CA LEU A 501 6.23 15.20 3.94
C LEU A 501 7.50 15.81 3.35
N ILE A 502 8.29 16.52 4.15
CA ILE A 502 9.57 17.10 3.73
C ILE A 502 10.54 15.95 3.42
N GLY A 503 11.29 16.10 2.33
CA GLY A 503 12.23 15.06 1.90
C GLY A 503 12.10 14.65 0.45
N LYS A 504 12.73 13.51 0.16
CA LYS A 504 12.85 12.92 -1.16
C LYS A 504 11.65 12.01 -1.42
N TRP A 505 11.09 12.15 -2.61
CA TRP A 505 9.96 11.40 -3.11
C TRP A 505 10.31 10.77 -4.46
N GLU A 506 9.81 9.57 -4.68
CA GLU A 506 9.59 9.05 -6.01
C GLU A 506 8.28 9.62 -6.56
N HIS A 507 8.28 10.06 -7.81
CA HIS A 507 7.11 10.57 -8.51
C HIS A 507 6.94 9.85 -9.85
N ILE A 508 5.72 9.41 -10.16
CA ILE A 508 5.32 8.90 -11.47
C ILE A 508 4.23 9.78 -12.06
N SER A 509 4.48 10.30 -13.26
CA SER A 509 3.47 10.91 -14.13
C SER A 509 2.88 9.88 -15.09
N ILE A 510 1.91 9.11 -14.60
CA ILE A 510 1.24 8.05 -15.36
C ILE A 510 0.50 8.66 -16.54
N GLN A 511 0.75 8.07 -17.71
CA GLN A 511 0.12 8.41 -18.97
C GLN A 511 -0.02 7.16 -19.81
N TYR A 512 -0.92 7.21 -20.79
CA TYR A 512 -1.03 6.12 -21.74
C TYR A 512 0.22 6.06 -22.63
N LYS A 513 0.96 4.96 -22.54
CA LYS A 513 1.99 4.57 -23.49
C LYS A 513 1.92 3.06 -23.70
N TYR A 514 1.43 2.65 -24.85
CA TYR A 514 1.24 1.25 -25.18
C TYR A 514 2.50 0.40 -24.89
N GLY A 515 2.38 -0.55 -23.97
CA GLY A 515 3.43 -1.52 -23.66
C GLY A 515 4.67 -0.95 -22.94
N VAL A 516 4.59 0.25 -22.36
CA VAL A 516 5.74 0.90 -21.73
C VAL A 516 5.49 1.19 -20.25
N ALA A 517 6.32 0.62 -19.37
CA ALA A 517 6.33 0.95 -17.95
C ALA A 517 6.68 2.43 -17.73
N GLN A 518 5.92 3.10 -16.86
CA GLN A 518 6.20 4.48 -16.43
C GLN A 518 7.09 4.42 -15.18
N ASN A 519 8.34 4.85 -15.32
CA ASN A 519 9.31 4.81 -14.24
C ASN A 519 9.18 6.05 -13.34
N SER A 520 9.47 5.88 -12.05
CA SER A 520 9.58 7.01 -11.13
C SER A 520 10.77 7.91 -11.47
N VAL A 521 10.62 9.17 -11.10
CA VAL A 521 11.67 10.18 -11.05
C VAL A 521 11.77 10.75 -9.65
N SER A 522 12.90 11.33 -9.28
CA SER A 522 13.04 12.03 -8.00
C SER A 522 12.20 13.32 -7.98
N MET A 523 11.69 13.67 -6.80
CA MET A 523 11.09 14.94 -6.46
C MET A 523 11.44 15.26 -5.00
N THR A 524 11.74 16.51 -4.69
CA THR A 524 12.16 16.91 -3.35
C THR A 524 11.25 18.00 -2.82
N LEU A 525 10.59 17.78 -1.67
CA LEU A 525 9.81 18.79 -0.95
C LEU A 525 10.68 19.42 0.14
N GLY A 526 10.86 20.74 0.08
CA GLY A 526 11.63 21.52 1.04
C GLY A 526 10.77 22.07 2.17
N ALA A 527 11.42 22.39 3.30
CA ALA A 527 10.80 22.98 4.48
C ALA A 527 10.22 24.39 4.22
N ASP A 528 10.76 25.10 3.23
CA ASP A 528 10.31 26.42 2.75
C ASP A 528 8.98 26.39 1.95
N HIS A 529 8.28 25.25 1.98
CA HIS A 529 7.07 24.97 1.21
C HIS A 529 7.29 25.08 -0.30
N LYS A 530 8.50 24.78 -0.79
CA LYS A 530 8.81 24.67 -2.23
C LYS A 530 9.20 23.25 -2.62
N VAL A 531 8.97 22.95 -3.89
CA VAL A 531 9.59 21.78 -4.51
C VAL A 531 11.02 22.15 -4.92
N LEU A 532 12.02 21.61 -4.22
CA LEU A 532 13.44 21.92 -4.42
C LEU A 532 13.99 21.29 -5.70
N ASP A 533 13.51 20.09 -6.05
CA ASP A 533 13.94 19.41 -7.27
C ASP A 533 12.85 18.48 -7.86
N GLY A 534 13.03 18.11 -9.13
CA GLY A 534 12.16 17.14 -9.81
C GLY A 534 10.86 17.72 -10.36
N TRP A 535 9.79 16.92 -10.33
CA TRP A 535 8.49 17.30 -10.89
C TRP A 535 7.91 18.52 -10.17
N ASN A 536 7.57 19.57 -10.93
CA ASN A 536 7.14 20.87 -10.43
C ASN A 536 8.17 21.62 -9.55
N LYS A 537 9.47 21.43 -9.78
CA LYS A 537 10.53 22.27 -9.18
C LYS A 537 10.19 23.77 -9.21
N GLY A 538 10.39 24.44 -8.08
CA GLY A 538 10.15 25.87 -7.86
C GLY A 538 8.69 26.25 -7.56
N TYR A 539 7.74 25.32 -7.68
CA TYR A 539 6.37 25.58 -7.26
C TYR A 539 6.19 25.42 -5.75
N ALA A 540 5.23 26.15 -5.20
CA ALA A 540 4.84 26.02 -3.81
C ALA A 540 4.01 24.75 -3.57
N TRP A 541 4.14 24.19 -2.36
CA TRP A 541 3.26 23.16 -1.85
C TRP A 541 2.57 23.60 -0.55
N SER A 542 1.50 22.90 -0.19
CA SER A 542 0.77 23.08 1.08
C SER A 542 0.12 21.76 1.48
N PHE A 543 -0.12 21.55 2.77
CA PHE A 543 -0.70 20.32 3.28
C PHE A 543 -1.98 20.58 4.07
N ASP A 544 -3.02 19.79 3.78
CA ASP A 544 -4.24 19.69 4.55
C ASP A 544 -4.19 18.40 5.40
N PRO A 545 -3.92 18.50 6.72
CA PRO A 545 -3.82 17.33 7.62
C PRO A 545 -5.17 16.70 7.95
N VAL A 546 -6.27 17.41 7.69
CA VAL A 546 -7.62 16.88 7.93
C VAL A 546 -7.99 15.90 6.82
N GLU A 547 -7.85 16.35 5.58
CA GLU A 547 -8.18 15.55 4.40
C GLU A 547 -7.01 14.68 3.94
N ASN A 548 -5.84 14.81 4.55
CA ASN A 548 -4.59 14.19 4.10
C ASN A 548 -4.35 14.51 2.61
N VAL A 549 -4.31 15.80 2.27
CA VAL A 549 -4.12 16.26 0.89
C VAL A 549 -2.93 17.21 0.79
N LEU A 550 -1.90 16.77 0.06
CA LEU A 550 -0.80 17.62 -0.39
C LEU A 550 -1.23 18.35 -1.67
N THR A 551 -1.09 19.67 -1.71
CA THR A 551 -1.34 20.46 -2.91
C THR A 551 -0.05 21.07 -3.41
N ILE A 552 0.42 20.65 -4.60
CA ILE A 552 1.58 21.25 -5.28
C ILE A 552 1.06 22.12 -6.42
N ASN A 553 1.37 23.42 -6.39
CA ASN A 553 0.85 24.45 -7.29
C ASN A 553 -0.69 24.55 -7.25
N ASN A 554 -1.38 23.63 -7.93
CA ASN A 554 -2.85 23.54 -8.01
C ASN A 554 -3.33 22.08 -8.13
N THR A 555 -2.42 21.12 -7.96
CA THR A 555 -2.70 19.69 -8.10
C THR A 555 -2.87 19.11 -6.70
N LYS A 556 -4.07 18.60 -6.41
CA LYS A 556 -4.35 17.87 -5.17
C LYS A 556 -3.86 16.43 -5.27
N LEU A 557 -3.05 16.03 -4.30
CA LEU A 557 -2.44 14.72 -4.14
C LEU A 557 -2.89 14.16 -2.79
N TYR A 558 -3.67 13.09 -2.82
CA TYR A 558 -4.29 12.49 -1.65
C TYR A 558 -3.32 11.48 -1.05
N LEU A 559 -2.96 11.68 0.20
CA LEU A 559 -1.94 10.92 0.92
C LEU A 559 -2.51 9.69 1.63
N ALA A 560 -1.70 8.65 1.81
CA ALA A 560 -1.99 7.53 2.70
C ALA A 560 -0.69 6.93 3.24
N ARG A 561 -0.77 6.21 4.36
CA ARG A 561 0.34 5.36 4.82
C ARG A 561 0.21 3.99 4.16
N GLU A 562 1.26 3.51 3.49
CA GLU A 562 1.29 2.20 2.84
C GLU A 562 2.61 1.47 3.13
N VAL A 563 2.74 0.24 2.65
CA VAL A 563 4.00 -0.52 2.75
C VAL A 563 4.87 -0.11 1.57
N ASP A 564 6.14 0.18 1.84
CA ASP A 564 7.19 0.24 0.83
C ASP A 564 7.58 -1.19 0.46
N TRP A 565 6.95 -1.72 -0.60
CA TRP A 565 7.16 -3.11 -1.03
C TRP A 565 8.54 -3.33 -1.65
N GLU A 566 9.16 -2.25 -2.11
CA GLU A 566 10.49 -2.21 -2.72
C GLU A 566 11.62 -2.23 -1.69
N ALA A 567 11.36 -1.89 -0.42
CA ALA A 567 12.34 -1.90 0.65
C ALA A 567 12.70 -3.31 1.12
N THR A 568 13.96 -3.51 1.55
CA THR A 568 14.44 -4.76 2.14
C THR A 568 15.20 -4.46 3.45
N PRO A 569 14.65 -4.81 4.63
CA PRO A 569 13.29 -5.33 4.85
C PRO A 569 12.20 -4.31 4.49
N ARG A 570 10.99 -4.79 4.19
CA ARG A 570 9.83 -3.93 3.92
C ARG A 570 9.49 -3.09 5.16
N LYS A 571 9.14 -1.83 4.92
CA LYS A 571 8.82 -0.84 5.94
C LYS A 571 7.55 -0.07 5.56
N THR A 572 7.01 0.72 6.47
CA THR A 572 5.94 1.67 6.14
C THR A 572 6.51 2.89 5.43
N THR A 573 5.68 3.54 4.63
CA THR A 573 5.97 4.82 3.96
C THR A 573 4.68 5.63 3.78
N ILE A 574 4.82 6.87 3.33
CA ILE A 574 3.71 7.71 2.88
C ILE A 574 3.71 7.73 1.35
N VAL A 575 2.53 7.57 0.78
CA VAL A 575 2.29 7.65 -0.66
C VAL A 575 1.29 8.74 -0.97
N TYR A 576 1.25 9.19 -2.23
CA TYR A 576 0.13 9.99 -2.73
C TYR A 576 -0.37 9.49 -4.08
N ALA A 577 -1.65 9.79 -4.36
CA ALA A 577 -2.22 9.70 -5.70
C ALA A 577 -3.07 10.93 -6.03
N GLY A 578 -3.10 11.34 -7.29
CA GLY A 578 -3.93 12.48 -7.73
C GLY A 578 -4.01 12.59 -9.25
N TYR A 579 -4.75 13.59 -9.73
CA TYR A 579 -4.93 13.81 -11.15
C TYR A 579 -4.39 15.16 -11.60
N GLY A 580 -3.78 15.17 -12.78
CA GLY A 580 -3.58 16.39 -13.55
C GLY A 580 -4.89 16.94 -14.10
N LYS A 581 -4.80 18.07 -14.79
CA LYS A 581 -5.97 18.66 -15.46
C LYS A 581 -6.31 17.85 -16.71
N TYR A 582 -7.33 17.01 -16.65
CA TYR A 582 -7.81 16.22 -17.81
C TYR A 582 -8.49 17.04 -18.93
N ASN A 583 -8.37 18.37 -18.91
CA ASN A 583 -9.00 19.28 -19.86
C ASN A 583 -8.29 19.38 -21.23
N THR A 584 -7.02 18.98 -21.33
CA THR A 584 -6.26 18.92 -22.59
C THR A 584 -5.49 17.60 -22.69
N THR A 585 -5.27 17.10 -23.91
CA THR A 585 -4.58 15.81 -24.15
C THR A 585 -3.18 15.74 -23.55
N SER A 586 -2.48 16.89 -23.44
CA SER A 586 -1.13 16.96 -22.85
C SER A 586 -1.11 16.74 -21.33
N ASN A 587 -2.24 16.96 -20.65
CA ASN A 587 -2.36 17.01 -19.19
C ASN A 587 -3.18 15.84 -18.60
N GLN A 588 -3.56 14.86 -19.44
CA GLN A 588 -4.22 13.63 -19.02
C GLN A 588 -3.21 12.74 -18.28
N ARG A 589 -3.06 13.01 -16.99
CA ARG A 589 -2.05 12.39 -16.13
C ARG A 589 -2.67 11.95 -14.82
N THR A 590 -2.22 10.79 -14.35
CA THR A 590 -2.38 10.37 -12.97
C THR A 590 -1.02 10.47 -12.32
N TYR A 591 -0.98 11.07 -11.14
CA TYR A 591 0.25 11.24 -10.39
C TYR A 591 0.25 10.24 -9.25
N TRP A 592 1.31 9.46 -9.16
CA TRP A 592 1.64 8.66 -8.00
C TRP A 592 2.94 9.17 -7.39
N GLY A 593 3.07 9.00 -6.09
CA GLY A 593 4.37 9.19 -5.45
C GLY A 593 4.50 8.42 -4.15
N LYS A 594 5.76 8.23 -3.76
CA LYS A 594 6.16 7.52 -2.55
C LYS A 594 7.29 8.27 -1.88
N TRP A 595 7.17 8.50 -0.58
CA TRP A 595 8.22 9.09 0.23
C TRP A 595 9.37 8.09 0.39
N VAL A 596 10.60 8.55 0.17
CA VAL A 596 11.81 7.72 0.17
C VAL A 596 12.57 7.90 1.47
N GLY A 597 12.72 9.15 1.89
CA GLY A 597 13.55 9.52 3.03
C GLY A 597 13.62 11.03 3.21
N PRO A 598 14.19 11.49 4.33
CA PRO A 598 14.43 12.90 4.58
C PRO A 598 15.43 13.49 3.57
N LEU A 599 15.59 14.80 3.61
CA LEU A 599 16.68 15.51 2.93
C LEU A 599 18.02 15.04 3.53
N ASP A 600 19.07 14.96 2.71
CA ASP A 600 20.43 14.79 3.26
C ASP A 600 20.80 16.11 3.96
N GLU A 601 21.71 16.09 4.94
CA GLU A 601 22.09 17.28 5.73
C GLU A 601 22.48 18.51 4.86
N ASP A 602 22.98 18.29 3.64
CA ASP A 602 23.33 19.37 2.69
C ASP A 602 22.16 19.83 1.77
N GLU A 603 21.09 19.03 1.63
CA GLU A 603 19.90 19.35 0.80
C GLU A 603 18.71 19.87 1.64
N ALA A 604 18.86 19.91 2.97
CA ALA A 604 17.83 20.27 3.93
C ALA A 604 17.66 21.78 4.16
N ASP A 605 18.64 22.60 3.76
CA ASP A 605 18.72 24.00 4.20
C ASP A 605 18.63 25.02 3.05
N GLU A 606 17.43 25.59 2.87
CA GLU A 606 17.28 27.04 2.96
C GLU A 606 16.33 27.30 4.15
N ASP A 607 16.93 27.64 5.29
CA ASP A 607 16.32 28.27 6.48
C ASP A 607 15.51 27.39 7.47
N GLU A 608 16.18 26.69 8.40
CA GLU A 608 16.21 26.99 9.87
C GLU A 608 16.41 25.76 10.80
N GLU A 609 17.47 25.85 11.62
CA GLU A 609 17.77 25.23 12.94
C GLU A 609 17.70 23.70 13.14
N GLU A 610 18.88 23.07 12.96
CA GLU A 610 19.28 21.71 13.39
C GLU A 610 18.75 21.26 14.77
N ASN A 611 18.18 20.05 14.82
CA ASN A 611 18.19 19.25 16.04
C ASN A 611 19.60 18.68 16.26
N ASN A 612 20.43 19.47 16.94
CA ASN A 612 21.85 19.26 17.20
C ASN A 612 22.18 18.15 18.23
N VAL A 613 21.42 17.04 18.30
CA VAL A 613 21.60 16.01 19.36
C VAL A 613 21.70 14.57 18.81
N GLN A 614 22.81 13.87 19.09
CA GLN A 614 23.00 12.43 18.86
C GLN A 614 22.64 11.61 20.10
N ILE A 615 21.73 10.64 19.98
CA ILE A 615 21.41 9.66 21.04
C ILE A 615 22.32 8.42 20.92
N VAL A 616 23.00 8.06 22.01
CA VAL A 616 23.90 6.90 22.05
C VAL A 616 23.49 5.93 23.15
N GLY A 617 23.13 4.70 22.78
CA GLY A 617 22.71 3.65 23.71
C GLY A 617 21.19 3.53 23.85
N ALA A 618 20.74 2.41 24.44
CA ALA A 618 19.34 2.14 24.70
C ALA A 618 18.87 2.91 25.95
N GLN A 619 17.81 3.71 25.80
CA GLN A 619 17.29 4.57 26.87
C GLN A 619 16.66 3.81 28.05
N ASP A 620 16.46 2.49 27.91
CA ASP A 620 16.06 1.57 28.98
C ASP A 620 17.25 1.02 29.78
N PHE A 621 18.46 1.54 29.52
CA PHE A 621 19.74 1.15 30.13
C PHE A 621 20.17 -0.29 29.84
N SER A 622 19.61 -0.93 28.81
CA SER A 622 19.95 -2.31 28.42
C SER A 622 21.28 -2.44 27.65
N SER A 623 21.88 -1.33 27.22
CA SER A 623 23.20 -1.32 26.56
C SER A 623 24.30 -1.74 27.54
N GLY A 624 24.78 -2.97 27.43
CA GLY A 624 25.93 -3.46 28.20
C GLY A 624 27.27 -2.92 27.69
N PHE A 625 28.32 -3.11 28.48
CA PHE A 625 29.69 -2.75 28.10
C PHE A 625 30.04 -3.19 26.67
N TRP A 626 30.54 -2.25 25.86
CA TRP A 626 31.02 -2.49 24.49
C TRP A 626 29.93 -2.94 23.49
N SER A 627 28.67 -2.59 23.72
CA SER A 627 27.55 -2.93 22.83
C SER A 627 26.95 -1.75 22.06
N ALA A 628 27.13 -0.52 22.54
CA ALA A 628 26.69 0.70 21.89
C ALA A 628 27.78 1.78 22.01
N PHE A 629 27.94 2.57 20.94
CA PHE A 629 29.04 3.50 20.79
C PHE A 629 28.58 4.80 20.14
N SER A 630 29.23 5.91 20.47
CA SER A 630 29.11 7.13 19.67
C SER A 630 29.79 6.96 18.31
N ASP A 631 29.70 8.02 17.51
CA ASP A 631 30.59 8.21 16.37
C ASP A 631 32.06 8.15 16.80
N SER A 632 32.91 7.79 15.84
CA SER A 632 34.36 7.68 16.04
C SER A 632 35.04 8.95 15.55
N TYR A 633 35.59 9.72 16.48
CA TYR A 633 36.14 11.04 16.22
C TYR A 633 37.64 10.95 15.96
N THR A 634 38.07 11.26 14.75
CA THR A 634 39.50 11.27 14.38
C THR A 634 40.15 12.56 14.86
N ILE A 635 41.16 12.43 15.73
CA ILE A 635 41.92 13.54 16.32
C ILE A 635 43.31 13.60 15.66
N PRO A 636 43.58 14.59 14.80
CA PRO A 636 44.92 14.80 14.23
C PRO A 636 45.99 15.09 15.30
N ALA A 637 47.25 14.86 14.96
CA ALA A 637 48.36 15.26 15.82
C ALA A 637 48.37 16.77 16.06
N GLY A 638 48.45 17.18 17.34
CA GLY A 638 48.43 18.59 17.73
C GLY A 638 47.03 19.18 17.90
N ASN A 639 45.96 18.40 17.74
CA ASN A 639 44.58 18.85 17.89
C ASN A 639 43.93 18.32 19.18
N GLU A 640 42.82 18.94 19.56
CA GLU A 640 41.92 18.48 20.61
C GLU A 640 40.50 18.28 20.08
N LEU A 641 39.81 17.27 20.60
CA LEU A 641 38.38 17.03 20.43
C LEU A 641 37.65 17.58 21.65
N LYS A 642 36.56 18.30 21.45
CA LYS A 642 35.59 18.65 22.51
C LYS A 642 34.25 18.03 22.20
N LEU A 643 33.66 17.41 23.22
CA LEU A 643 32.32 16.86 23.22
C LEU A 643 31.54 17.46 24.39
N LYS A 644 30.24 17.68 24.19
CA LYS A 644 29.31 18.00 25.27
C LYS A 644 28.15 17.03 25.20
N PHE A 645 27.79 16.43 26.32
CA PHE A 645 26.68 15.47 26.34
C PHE A 645 25.99 15.38 27.69
N VAL A 646 24.73 14.97 27.72
CA VAL A 646 24.05 14.56 28.94
C VAL A 646 24.32 13.07 29.18
N ASN A 647 24.83 12.72 30.36
CA ASN A 647 25.04 11.34 30.79
C ASN A 647 23.82 10.84 31.57
N HIS A 648 23.20 9.77 31.09
CA HIS A 648 22.12 9.07 31.80
C HIS A 648 22.64 7.75 32.35
N SER A 649 22.44 7.52 33.65
CA SER A 649 23.00 6.37 34.37
C SER A 649 21.89 5.52 34.97
N SER A 650 22.01 4.20 34.83
CA SER A 650 21.13 3.25 35.54
C SER A 650 21.31 3.27 37.06
N LYS A 651 22.40 3.89 37.57
CA LYS A 651 22.77 3.91 38.99
C LYS A 651 23.01 2.53 39.60
N GLY A 652 23.15 1.48 38.76
CA GLY A 652 23.38 0.12 39.23
C GLY A 652 24.72 -0.03 39.96
N ASN A 653 25.76 0.65 39.44
CA ASN A 653 27.12 0.69 39.97
C ASN A 653 27.82 1.99 39.56
N ASN A 654 28.97 2.30 40.18
CA ASN A 654 29.77 3.48 39.83
C ASN A 654 30.20 3.51 38.35
N TRP A 655 30.48 2.34 37.74
CA TRP A 655 30.90 2.26 36.35
C TRP A 655 29.74 2.37 35.34
N ASN A 656 28.49 2.47 35.80
CA ASN A 656 27.35 2.66 34.90
C ASN A 656 27.24 4.12 34.43
N ASN A 657 28.24 4.57 33.69
CA ASN A 657 28.48 5.98 33.38
C ASN A 657 29.08 6.12 31.97
N TRP A 658 29.56 7.30 31.61
CA TRP A 658 30.33 7.49 30.39
C TRP A 658 31.68 6.77 30.48
N VAL A 659 32.05 6.18 29.35
CA VAL A 659 33.32 5.51 29.12
C VAL A 659 33.86 6.03 27.80
N ILE A 660 35.13 6.40 27.75
CA ILE A 660 35.79 6.84 26.51
C ILE A 660 36.95 5.91 26.17
N ALA A 661 36.98 5.46 24.93
CA ALA A 661 38.07 4.66 24.37
C ALA A 661 38.91 5.51 23.41
N LEU A 662 40.24 5.38 23.50
CA LEU A 662 41.17 5.95 22.54
C LEU A 662 41.89 4.85 21.77
N THR A 663 41.92 4.96 20.45
CA THR A 663 42.47 3.92 19.56
C THR A 663 43.42 4.51 18.52
N ASN A 664 44.17 3.66 17.82
CA ASN A 664 44.81 4.06 16.57
C ASN A 664 43.77 4.40 15.49
N ASP A 665 44.22 5.03 14.40
CA ASP A 665 43.38 5.37 13.24
C ASP A 665 43.11 4.14 12.36
N VAL A 666 42.50 3.12 12.98
CA VAL A 666 41.98 1.93 12.34
C VAL A 666 40.54 1.77 12.80
N GLU A 667 39.64 1.45 11.88
CA GLU A 667 38.24 1.18 12.20
C GLU A 667 38.11 0.07 13.26
N ARG A 668 37.07 0.17 14.11
CA ARG A 668 36.79 -0.85 15.13
C ARG A 668 36.68 -2.23 14.46
N GLN A 669 37.35 -3.23 15.02
CA GLN A 669 37.48 -4.60 14.49
C GLN A 669 38.28 -4.74 13.17
N GLY A 670 38.88 -3.67 12.67
CA GLY A 670 39.80 -3.72 11.53
C GLY A 670 41.11 -4.44 11.85
N THR A 671 41.76 -5.01 10.83
CA THR A 671 43.08 -5.61 10.97
C THR A 671 44.09 -4.57 11.47
N GLY A 672 44.68 -4.83 12.64
CA GLY A 672 45.64 -3.90 13.27
C GLY A 672 45.00 -2.86 14.20
N TYR A 673 43.71 -2.97 14.51
CA TYR A 673 43.05 -2.16 15.54
C TYR A 673 43.74 -2.32 16.91
N LEU A 674 44.04 -1.18 17.54
CA LEU A 674 44.75 -1.09 18.81
C LEU A 674 44.09 -0.04 19.71
N GLU A 675 43.73 -0.46 20.91
CA GLU A 675 43.30 0.44 21.99
C GLU A 675 44.52 0.94 22.76
N TYR A 676 44.69 2.26 22.83
CA TYR A 676 45.73 2.87 23.66
C TYR A 676 45.31 2.89 25.12
N PHE A 677 44.05 3.27 25.40
CA PHE A 677 43.45 3.14 26.71
C PHE A 677 41.92 3.20 26.61
N VAL A 678 41.26 2.76 27.68
CA VAL A 678 39.85 3.01 27.97
C VAL A 678 39.77 3.65 29.35
N LEU A 679 39.10 4.79 29.44
CA LEU A 679 38.89 5.57 30.66
C LEU A 679 37.41 5.57 31.00
N ARG A 680 37.09 5.32 32.28
CA ARG A 680 35.74 5.40 32.83
C ARG A 680 35.64 6.56 33.82
N ALA A 681 34.45 7.11 33.95
CA ALA A 681 34.14 8.21 34.87
C ALA A 681 34.42 7.94 36.36
N ASP A 682 34.68 6.68 36.77
CA ASP A 682 34.82 6.27 38.16
C ASP A 682 36.30 6.14 38.62
N ASN A 683 37.19 6.98 38.08
CA ASN A 683 38.64 6.92 38.30
C ASN A 683 39.27 5.57 37.94
N TYR A 684 38.76 4.90 36.91
CA TYR A 684 39.31 3.64 36.44
C TYR A 684 39.68 3.71 34.96
N ALA A 685 40.90 3.27 34.65
CA ALA A 685 41.37 3.17 33.28
C ALA A 685 42.23 1.91 33.10
N TRP A 686 42.25 1.39 31.88
CA TRP A 686 43.16 0.32 31.49
C TRP A 686 43.73 0.56 30.10
N TRP A 687 44.84 -0.12 29.83
CA TRP A 687 45.61 -0.04 28.60
C TRP A 687 46.31 -1.39 28.36
N PRO A 688 46.95 -1.64 27.20
CA PRO A 688 47.44 -2.97 26.85
C PRO A 688 48.40 -3.64 27.85
N THR A 689 49.09 -2.85 28.69
CA THR A 689 50.11 -3.34 29.64
C THR A 689 49.72 -3.16 31.11
N GLY A 690 48.50 -2.71 31.42
CA GLY A 690 48.09 -2.51 32.82
C GLY A 690 46.75 -1.80 33.01
N ASN A 691 46.45 -1.49 34.26
CA ASN A 691 45.31 -0.69 34.69
C ASN A 691 45.68 0.14 35.93
N THR A 692 44.82 1.07 36.31
CA THR A 692 45.05 2.00 37.43
C THR A 692 45.32 1.31 38.77
N MET A 693 44.82 0.08 38.98
CA MET A 693 45.06 -0.68 40.22
C MET A 693 46.38 -1.45 40.22
N ALA A 694 46.80 -1.95 39.05
CA ALA A 694 47.95 -2.85 38.93
C ALA A 694 49.28 -2.12 38.69
N ASN A 695 49.26 -0.90 38.15
CA ASN A 695 50.46 -0.23 37.68
C ASN A 695 50.42 1.30 37.92
N PRO A 696 50.38 1.76 39.18
CA PRO A 696 50.20 3.19 39.52
C PRO A 696 51.35 4.09 39.04
N ASP A 697 52.53 3.53 38.75
CA ASP A 697 53.73 4.25 38.32
C ASP A 697 53.94 4.24 36.78
N ALA A 698 52.92 3.83 35.99
CA ALA A 698 53.04 3.66 34.53
C ALA A 698 53.10 4.97 33.72
N GLY A 699 53.47 6.09 34.35
CA GLY A 699 53.67 7.39 33.70
C GLY A 699 52.38 8.11 33.28
N PHE A 700 51.21 7.61 33.69
CA PHE A 700 49.93 8.29 33.52
C PHE A 700 49.59 9.16 34.75
N SER A 701 48.64 10.08 34.61
CA SER A 701 48.00 10.76 35.75
C SER A 701 46.49 10.54 35.69
N LEU A 702 45.84 10.36 36.84
CA LEU A 702 44.39 10.34 36.96
C LEU A 702 43.99 11.01 38.28
N THR A 703 43.24 12.10 38.21
CA THR A 703 42.79 12.85 39.38
C THR A 703 41.36 13.33 39.19
N SER A 704 40.57 13.30 40.25
CA SER A 704 39.23 13.91 40.26
C SER A 704 38.88 14.49 41.63
N ASN A 705 37.83 15.30 41.66
CA ASN A 705 37.27 15.90 42.87
C ASN A 705 35.87 15.34 43.22
N TYR A 706 35.53 14.15 42.73
CA TYR A 706 34.22 13.54 42.92
C TYR A 706 33.83 13.39 44.40
N ASN A 707 32.56 13.66 44.71
CA ASN A 707 31.97 13.23 45.97
C ASN A 707 31.44 11.79 45.85
N TRP A 708 32.21 10.83 46.32
CA TRP A 708 31.86 9.40 46.21
C TRP A 708 30.59 9.00 46.98
N GLU A 709 30.13 9.78 47.95
CA GLU A 709 28.88 9.51 48.65
C GLU A 709 27.66 9.77 47.77
N THR A 710 27.74 10.73 46.85
CA THR A 710 26.62 11.16 45.99
C THR A 710 26.83 10.82 44.52
N PHE A 711 28.03 10.37 44.13
CA PHE A 711 28.47 10.15 42.75
C PHE A 711 27.42 9.50 41.84
N MET A 712 26.85 8.34 42.21
CA MET A 712 25.87 7.66 41.34
C MET A 712 24.63 8.50 41.05
N ASN A 713 24.15 9.29 42.02
CA ASN A 713 23.00 10.16 41.82
C ASN A 713 23.38 11.42 41.06
N ASP A 714 24.55 11.97 41.36
CA ASP A 714 25.05 13.21 40.78
C ASP A 714 25.35 13.07 39.28
N MET A 715 25.76 11.88 38.83
CA MET A 715 26.15 11.63 37.45
C MET A 715 24.96 11.37 36.51
N ASP A 716 23.78 11.01 37.03
CA ASP A 716 22.58 10.78 36.21
C ASP A 716 21.90 12.11 35.83
N GLY A 717 21.70 12.32 34.53
CA GLY A 717 21.25 13.58 33.95
C GLY A 717 22.31 14.69 33.99
N ALA A 718 23.56 14.38 34.33
CA ALA A 718 24.63 15.37 34.39
C ALA A 718 25.11 15.75 32.99
N THR A 719 25.37 17.04 32.76
CA THR A 719 26.03 17.51 31.54
C THR A 719 27.54 17.37 31.69
N VAL A 720 28.18 16.69 30.74
CA VAL A 720 29.62 16.45 30.70
C VAL A 720 30.21 17.18 29.51
N GLU A 721 31.15 18.09 29.77
CA GLU A 721 32.02 18.67 28.75
C GLU A 721 33.37 17.94 28.80
N LEU A 722 33.68 17.20 27.74
CA LEU A 722 34.83 16.32 27.66
C LEU A 722 35.79 16.81 26.58
N THR A 723 37.05 17.06 26.96
CA THR A 723 38.12 17.46 26.04
C THR A 723 39.17 16.35 25.95
N VAL A 724 39.48 15.88 24.74
CA VAL A 724 40.58 14.94 24.45
C VAL A 724 41.66 15.67 23.66
N SER A 725 42.80 15.96 24.27
CA SER A 725 43.89 16.71 23.63
C SER A 725 45.07 15.81 23.26
N ARG A 726 45.57 15.94 22.02
CA ARG A 726 46.75 15.24 21.53
C ARG A 726 47.96 16.17 21.42
N LYS A 727 48.95 15.98 22.31
CA LYS A 727 50.22 16.74 22.30
C LYS A 727 51.39 15.77 22.14
N GLY A 728 51.89 15.65 20.90
CA GLY A 728 52.86 14.60 20.55
C GLY A 728 52.28 13.21 20.80
N SER A 729 53.05 12.32 21.42
CA SER A 729 52.58 10.97 21.79
C SER A 729 51.74 10.94 23.07
N THR A 730 51.47 12.08 23.72
CA THR A 730 50.67 12.15 24.94
C THR A 730 49.24 12.56 24.63
N ILE A 731 48.28 11.88 25.26
CA ILE A 731 46.85 12.20 25.19
C ILE A 731 46.37 12.56 26.59
N SER A 732 45.70 13.68 26.73
CA SER A 732 44.96 14.04 27.95
C SER A 732 43.46 13.99 27.70
N VAL A 733 42.70 13.59 28.72
CA VAL A 733 41.24 13.64 28.76
C VAL A 733 40.85 14.45 29.98
N ASP A 734 40.17 15.56 29.77
CA ASP A 734 39.64 16.42 30.83
C ASP A 734 38.11 16.43 30.71
N ALA A 735 37.42 15.96 31.75
CA ALA A 735 35.97 15.96 31.84
C ALA A 735 35.50 16.94 32.94
N VAL A 736 34.63 17.88 32.58
CA VAL A 736 33.93 18.76 33.51
C VAL A 736 32.47 18.32 33.56
N THR A 737 32.03 17.79 34.68
CA THR A 737 30.67 17.30 34.89
C THR A 737 29.87 18.28 35.74
N THR A 738 28.78 18.82 35.19
CA THR A 738 27.81 19.65 35.90
C THR A 738 26.56 18.83 36.19
N THR A 739 26.29 18.57 37.47
CA THR A 739 25.14 17.77 37.91
C THR A 739 23.82 18.52 37.75
N THR A 740 22.69 17.81 37.81
CA THR A 740 21.34 18.43 37.82
C THR A 740 21.10 19.35 39.03
N ALA A 741 21.90 19.21 40.09
CA ALA A 741 21.91 20.10 41.26
C ALA A 741 22.92 21.27 41.12
N ASN A 742 23.55 21.44 39.95
CA ASN A 742 24.60 22.42 39.65
C ASN A 742 25.90 22.27 40.46
N ASN A 743 26.19 21.07 40.98
CA ASN A 743 27.53 20.76 41.48
C ASN A 743 28.47 20.52 40.30
N VAL A 744 29.74 20.92 40.42
CA VAL A 744 30.73 20.76 39.36
C VAL A 744 31.84 19.82 39.82
N TYR A 745 32.02 18.73 39.07
CA TYR A 745 33.13 17.79 39.23
C TYR A 745 34.07 17.85 38.03
N THR A 746 35.33 17.51 38.26
CA THR A 746 36.38 17.44 37.25
C THR A 746 37.10 16.11 37.37
N GLU A 747 37.38 15.47 36.24
CA GLU A 747 38.29 14.34 36.12
C GLU A 747 39.30 14.63 35.02
N SER A 748 40.58 14.50 35.36
CA SER A 748 41.70 14.73 34.44
C SER A 748 42.56 13.48 34.37
N PHE A 749 42.75 13.00 33.15
CA PHE A 749 43.57 11.84 32.81
C PHE A 749 44.64 12.24 31.80
N SER A 750 45.86 11.71 31.92
CA SER A 750 46.92 11.89 30.92
C SER A 750 47.68 10.60 30.72
N MET A 751 47.80 10.15 29.47
CA MET A 751 48.49 8.92 29.08
C MET A 751 49.59 9.19 28.04
N PRO A 752 50.87 8.90 28.37
CA PRO A 752 51.95 9.00 27.39
C PRO A 752 51.95 7.80 26.42
N ASN A 753 52.74 7.90 25.35
CA ASN A 753 53.01 6.80 24.41
C ASN A 753 51.78 6.27 23.64
N CYS A 754 50.80 7.13 23.34
CA CYS A 754 49.69 6.85 22.43
C CYS A 754 50.15 6.93 20.96
N GLY A 755 51.02 5.96 20.61
CA GLY A 755 51.74 5.79 19.35
C GLY A 755 52.83 6.85 19.09
N ASP A 756 53.15 7.13 17.81
CA ASP A 756 54.37 7.89 17.45
C ASP A 756 54.28 9.42 17.65
N GLY A 757 53.07 9.93 17.84
CA GLY A 757 52.80 11.35 18.12
C GLY A 757 52.60 12.22 16.88
N THR A 758 52.73 11.65 15.69
CA THR A 758 52.48 12.30 14.39
C THR A 758 51.25 11.72 13.69
N GLN A 759 50.86 10.49 14.02
CA GLN A 759 49.68 9.84 13.46
C GLN A 759 48.38 10.32 14.13
N PRO A 760 47.24 10.34 13.41
CA PRO A 760 45.94 10.54 14.02
C PRO A 760 45.56 9.39 14.97
N VAL A 761 44.68 9.70 15.91
CA VAL A 761 44.05 8.72 16.81
C VAL A 761 42.54 8.88 16.73
N ARG A 762 41.78 7.89 17.20
CA ARG A 762 40.33 8.00 17.29
C ARG A 762 39.86 7.94 18.73
N ALA A 763 38.80 8.69 19.03
CA ALA A 763 38.11 8.63 20.31
C ALA A 763 36.62 8.35 20.10
N PHE A 764 36.00 7.55 20.97
CA PHE A 764 34.55 7.35 20.97
C PHE A 764 34.05 7.02 22.37
N LEU A 765 32.80 7.38 22.65
CA LEU A 765 32.10 7.01 23.88
C LEU A 765 31.51 5.60 23.77
N VAL A 766 31.44 4.91 24.91
CA VAL A 766 30.93 3.55 25.05
C VAL A 766 29.89 3.53 26.16
N CYS A 767 28.75 2.88 25.91
CA CYS A 767 27.72 2.64 26.93
C CYS A 767 28.05 1.43 27.80
N ASP A 768 27.71 1.52 29.09
CA ASP A 768 27.67 0.37 30.01
C ASP A 768 26.62 0.61 31.09
N GLY A 769 25.37 0.17 30.88
CA GLY A 769 24.25 0.53 31.76
C GLY A 769 24.01 2.05 31.82
N SER A 770 24.32 2.75 30.72
CA SER A 770 24.23 4.19 30.52
C SER A 770 23.82 4.51 29.07
N TRP A 771 23.33 5.73 28.82
CA TRP A 771 23.10 6.28 27.48
C TRP A 771 23.39 7.79 27.46
N PHE A 772 23.63 8.36 26.28
CA PHE A 772 24.08 9.76 26.14
C PHE A 772 23.22 10.56 25.16
N GLU A 773 23.03 11.85 25.46
CA GLU A 773 22.56 12.87 24.52
C GLU A 773 23.74 13.77 24.16
N ILE A 774 24.37 13.56 23.01
CA ILE A 774 25.56 14.31 22.57
C ILE A 774 25.10 15.54 21.79
N ASP A 775 25.48 16.72 22.26
CA ASP A 775 25.26 18.00 21.59
C ASP A 775 26.28 18.20 20.47
N ASN A 776 25.86 17.91 19.24
CA ASN A 776 26.69 18.03 18.05
C ASN A 776 27.06 19.48 17.73
N SER A 777 26.28 20.47 18.18
CA SER A 777 26.64 21.90 18.01
C SER A 777 27.87 22.29 18.83
N ALA A 778 28.12 21.57 19.93
CA ALA A 778 29.26 21.78 20.81
C ALA A 778 30.48 20.92 20.43
N LEU A 779 30.34 20.05 19.42
CA LEU A 779 31.44 19.23 18.93
C LEU A 779 32.47 20.11 18.20
N SER A 780 33.74 19.97 18.55
CA SER A 780 34.82 20.64 17.80
C SER A 780 36.11 19.83 17.78
N ILE A 781 36.81 19.88 16.65
CA ILE A 781 38.18 19.37 16.51
C ILE A 781 39.05 20.51 16.00
N ALA A 782 39.93 21.02 16.86
CA ALA A 782 40.73 22.22 16.59
C ALA A 782 42.16 22.05 17.09
N PRO A 783 43.13 22.89 16.67
CA PRO A 783 44.47 22.88 17.24
C PRO A 783 44.43 23.02 18.76
N ALA A 784 45.15 22.17 19.48
CA ALA A 784 45.22 22.21 20.93
C ALA A 784 46.00 23.47 21.36
N ASN A 785 45.41 24.29 22.21
CA ASN A 785 46.04 25.52 22.73
C ASN A 785 47.17 25.23 23.73
#